data_AF-A0A3D3MBD4-F1
#
_entry.id   AF-A0A3D3MBD4-F1
#
_cell.length_a   1.000
_cell.length_b   1.000
_cell.length_c   1.000
_cell.angle_alpha   90.00
_cell.angle_beta   90.00
_cell.angle_gamma   90.00
#
_symmetry.space_group_name_H-M   'P 1'
#
loop_
_entity.id
_entity.type
_entity.pdbx_description
1 polymer ?
#
loop_
_entity_poly.entity_id
_entity_poly.type
_entity_poly.pdbx_seq_one_letter_code
_entity_poly.pdbx_strand_id
1 'polypeptide(L)'
;MHTTNTIKRYKVFSEEDLQKINPDEYASIEIYAKNMTFGFTEIEGNLLLRGEGCHFPDLVNISGNLSIDAGNCVLPELKSVGGSFAMHCKATLDKLEKVKGDFKCIINFFFKKAIKIEGSVELKNAAVYTGNIKLANIRRLIAVNHQYQVDFLPKDGIFNVDVFADDITFLHQEIRGKVNIYGSNISFPNLELIQGRLKIEARNKKDPDFEHDFPVLKKMVGNLTLNKIKMSFPELKEVVGNIEIKNNSYVKFPILEKSGSIFIKEHAGAAFPVLREVNGDLQNYGFETCYLTELQIVKNNFFTHQILAKNIVEVGNLMMGKYCEFEHLKKIRGIVNSGESFNYKSLEYIGYLINEKQKNSKLPSLKKIGHYVYNENDGYEDLADQIYFKVKDNLHITKNTCYIMRELSNNLYSNFLHPLKKLVSILKLRHKSFQNFLTREYEREWTNYSSPHFMKILKNMEKIWEETEPIRYEEFFTHYDRDFRLFCFSYMGVGTLMKKLEAKKINQEKILVNYFEYDKYGNKISVRRNNHYEVYEVENERFRLSTWGRERHSYAVKCWCPSTMEEHWLWIEPQYKDNALTAIASTFRIHENIIPHIKCLKRQGDLLICELESEVLPKGNVRPLTAKEYFSLLEAEA
;
A
#
# COMPACT_ATOMS: atom_id res chain seq x y z
N MET A 1 7.25 -6.94 8.45
CA MET A 1 8.46 -6.39 7.79
C MET A 1 9.33 -7.57 7.39
N HIS A 2 9.31 -7.94 6.10
CA HIS A 2 10.05 -9.09 5.59
C HIS A 2 11.52 -8.72 5.42
N THR A 3 12.40 -9.22 6.28
CA THR A 3 13.78 -9.49 5.89
C THR A 3 13.77 -10.74 5.00
N THR A 4 13.24 -10.59 3.80
CA THR A 4 13.57 -11.52 2.71
C THR A 4 14.58 -10.78 1.88
N ASN A 5 15.83 -11.24 1.89
CA ASN A 5 16.76 -10.90 0.82
C ASN A 5 16.02 -11.16 -0.49
N THR A 6 15.60 -10.08 -1.15
CA THR A 6 14.75 -10.18 -2.33
C THR A 6 15.61 -10.74 -3.43
N ILE A 7 15.15 -11.82 -4.07
CA ILE A 7 15.87 -12.43 -5.19
C ILE A 7 16.18 -11.34 -6.22
N LYS A 8 17.46 -11.05 -6.43
CA LYS A 8 17.92 -10.01 -7.35
C LYS A 8 17.90 -10.57 -8.76
N ARG A 9 17.10 -9.95 -9.64
CA ARG A 9 16.96 -10.39 -11.03
C ARG A 9 17.99 -9.69 -11.92
N TYR A 10 18.80 -10.48 -12.61
CA TYR A 10 19.74 -10.01 -13.61
C TYR A 10 19.20 -10.38 -14.99
N LYS A 11 18.92 -9.39 -15.84
CA LYS A 11 18.50 -9.63 -17.22
C LYS A 11 19.67 -9.38 -18.16
N VAL A 12 20.02 -10.38 -18.96
CA VAL A 12 21.21 -10.36 -19.81
C VAL A 12 20.78 -10.32 -21.26
N PHE A 13 21.00 -9.18 -21.93
CA PHE A 13 20.71 -9.00 -23.35
C PHE A 13 22.00 -9.02 -24.19
N SER A 14 23.14 -8.72 -23.57
CA SER A 14 24.44 -8.60 -24.23
C SER A 14 25.59 -8.95 -23.27
N GLU A 15 26.82 -8.93 -23.79
CA GLU A 15 28.05 -9.21 -23.02
C GLU A 15 28.33 -8.18 -21.93
N GLU A 16 27.94 -6.93 -22.13
CA GLU A 16 28.13 -5.86 -21.14
C GLU A 16 27.34 -6.10 -19.84
N ASP A 17 26.23 -6.83 -19.93
CA ASP A 17 25.38 -7.15 -18.77
C ASP A 17 26.05 -8.16 -17.84
N LEU A 18 27.02 -8.95 -18.34
CA LEU A 18 27.69 -10.01 -17.58
C LEU A 18 28.58 -9.48 -16.47
N GLN A 19 29.18 -8.31 -16.66
CA GLN A 19 30.09 -7.70 -15.68
C GLN A 19 29.40 -7.36 -14.35
N LYS A 20 28.07 -7.33 -14.32
CA LYS A 20 27.27 -6.90 -13.17
C LYS A 20 26.63 -8.08 -12.43
N ILE A 21 26.83 -9.31 -12.88
CA ILE A 21 26.18 -10.50 -12.33
C ILE A 21 26.99 -11.04 -11.15
N ASN A 22 26.33 -11.20 -10.01
CA ASN A 22 26.82 -12.01 -8.91
C ASN A 22 25.96 -13.28 -8.81
N PRO A 23 26.47 -14.48 -9.13
CA PRO A 23 25.69 -15.71 -9.18
C PRO A 23 25.52 -16.37 -7.79
N ASP A 24 25.18 -15.58 -6.77
CA ASP A 24 24.97 -16.04 -5.38
C ASP A 24 23.58 -16.68 -5.16
N GLU A 25 23.34 -17.26 -3.98
CA GLU A 25 22.08 -17.93 -3.60
C GLU A 25 20.82 -17.03 -3.71
N TYR A 26 20.98 -15.71 -3.78
CA TYR A 26 19.90 -14.73 -3.94
C TYR A 26 19.77 -14.20 -5.38
N ALA A 27 20.52 -14.74 -6.33
CA ALA A 27 20.47 -14.32 -7.72
C ALA A 27 19.37 -15.03 -8.53
N SER A 28 18.82 -14.34 -9.52
CA SER A 28 18.02 -14.94 -10.60
C SER A 28 18.49 -14.37 -11.93
N ILE A 29 19.26 -15.17 -12.67
CA ILE A 29 19.88 -14.80 -13.94
C ILE A 29 18.92 -15.18 -15.07
N GLU A 30 18.41 -14.19 -15.79
CA GLU A 30 17.52 -14.33 -16.93
C GLU A 30 18.27 -13.96 -18.23
N ILE A 31 18.59 -14.97 -19.03
CA ILE A 31 19.34 -14.79 -20.28
C ILE A 31 18.37 -14.57 -21.43
N TYR A 32 18.43 -13.39 -22.05
CA TYR A 32 17.70 -13.04 -23.27
C TYR A 32 18.61 -12.96 -24.51
N ALA A 33 19.92 -12.85 -24.32
CA ALA A 33 20.93 -12.89 -25.38
C ALA A 33 20.81 -14.19 -26.21
N LYS A 34 21.00 -14.09 -27.53
CA LYS A 34 20.91 -15.24 -28.45
C LYS A 34 22.31 -15.67 -28.91
N ASN A 35 22.52 -16.97 -29.09
CA ASN A 35 23.75 -17.58 -29.63
C ASN A 35 25.03 -17.15 -28.89
N MET A 36 24.93 -16.96 -27.58
CA MET A 36 26.02 -16.43 -26.75
C MET A 36 26.58 -17.52 -25.83
N THR A 37 27.88 -17.45 -25.55
CA THR A 37 28.58 -18.37 -24.63
C THR A 37 28.83 -17.70 -23.28
N PHE A 38 28.63 -18.44 -22.19
CA PHE A 38 28.77 -17.96 -20.81
C PHE A 38 29.72 -18.86 -20.00
N GLY A 39 30.74 -18.26 -19.39
CA GLY A 39 31.78 -18.96 -18.63
C GLY A 39 31.47 -19.18 -17.14
N PHE A 40 30.24 -19.57 -16.79
CA PHE A 40 29.91 -19.92 -15.41
C PHE A 40 30.25 -21.38 -15.12
N THR A 41 30.91 -21.66 -13.99
CA THR A 41 31.14 -23.03 -13.51
C THR A 41 30.07 -23.49 -12.52
N GLU A 42 29.56 -22.58 -11.69
CA GLU A 42 28.48 -22.80 -10.74
C GLU A 42 27.57 -21.57 -10.66
N ILE A 43 26.28 -21.80 -10.38
CA ILE A 43 25.31 -20.74 -10.09
C ILE A 43 24.62 -21.11 -8.78
N GLU A 44 24.82 -20.32 -7.72
CA GLU A 44 24.17 -20.60 -6.45
C GLU A 44 22.66 -20.26 -6.48
N GLY A 45 22.30 -19.28 -7.32
CA GLY A 45 20.93 -18.82 -7.52
C GLY A 45 20.14 -19.55 -8.61
N ASN A 46 19.20 -18.84 -9.22
CA ASN A 46 18.34 -19.35 -10.29
C ASN A 46 18.89 -18.99 -11.68
N LEU A 47 18.67 -19.88 -12.66
CA LEU A 47 18.99 -19.66 -14.07
C LEU A 47 17.74 -19.84 -14.95
N LEU A 48 17.42 -18.82 -15.75
CA LEU A 48 16.32 -18.83 -16.72
C LEU A 48 16.87 -18.53 -18.12
N LEU A 49 16.73 -19.47 -19.04
CA LEU A 49 17.19 -19.35 -20.43
C LEU A 49 16.02 -18.97 -21.33
N ARG A 50 15.96 -17.71 -21.75
CA ARG A 50 14.92 -17.14 -22.62
C ARG A 50 15.45 -16.74 -24.00
N GLY A 51 16.76 -16.72 -24.19
CA GLY A 51 17.43 -16.53 -25.48
C GLY A 51 17.81 -17.86 -26.14
N GLU A 52 17.63 -17.96 -27.44
CA GLU A 52 17.92 -19.16 -28.22
C GLU A 52 19.44 -19.38 -28.40
N GLY A 53 19.89 -20.63 -28.39
CA GLY A 53 21.27 -20.97 -28.76
C GLY A 53 22.34 -20.64 -27.70
N CYS A 54 21.95 -20.42 -26.44
CA CYS A 54 22.90 -20.10 -25.38
C CYS A 54 23.79 -21.30 -25.03
N HIS A 55 25.07 -21.06 -24.76
CA HIS A 55 26.06 -22.10 -24.47
C HIS A 55 26.73 -21.87 -23.11
N PHE A 56 26.73 -22.90 -22.25
CA PHE A 56 27.37 -22.91 -20.93
C PHE A 56 28.34 -24.10 -20.85
N PRO A 57 29.54 -23.99 -21.45
CA PRO A 57 30.44 -25.12 -21.61
C PRO A 57 30.90 -25.71 -20.27
N ASP A 58 31.05 -24.87 -19.24
CA ASP A 58 31.71 -25.26 -17.99
C ASP A 58 30.75 -25.36 -16.79
N LEU A 59 29.44 -25.11 -16.97
CA LEU A 59 28.49 -25.06 -15.85
C LEU A 59 28.18 -26.45 -15.33
N VAL A 60 28.59 -26.75 -14.09
CA VAL A 60 28.46 -28.06 -13.46
C VAL A 60 27.27 -28.15 -12.51
N ASN A 61 26.96 -27.09 -11.77
CA ASN A 61 25.93 -27.11 -10.73
C ASN A 61 25.12 -25.80 -10.68
N ILE A 62 23.82 -25.95 -10.41
CA ILE A 62 22.92 -24.84 -10.08
C ILE A 62 22.27 -25.18 -8.73
N SER A 63 22.47 -24.42 -7.65
CA SER A 63 21.75 -24.73 -6.39
C SER A 63 20.32 -24.24 -6.35
N GLY A 64 19.95 -23.22 -7.14
CA GLY A 64 18.57 -22.77 -7.31
C GLY A 64 17.82 -23.47 -8.44
N ASN A 65 16.81 -22.79 -9.01
CA ASN A 65 15.94 -23.33 -10.06
C ASN A 65 16.56 -23.16 -11.45
N LEU A 66 16.23 -24.09 -12.36
CA LEU A 66 16.55 -24.02 -13.78
C LEU A 66 15.26 -23.91 -14.62
N SER A 67 15.18 -22.95 -15.54
CA SER A 67 14.12 -22.87 -16.55
C SER A 67 14.71 -22.74 -17.95
N ILE A 68 14.28 -23.59 -18.88
CA ILE A 68 14.69 -23.55 -20.28
C ILE A 68 13.45 -23.21 -21.13
N ASP A 69 13.31 -21.93 -21.46
CA ASP A 69 12.19 -21.34 -22.20
C ASP A 69 12.50 -21.10 -23.69
N ALA A 70 13.76 -21.25 -24.11
CA ALA A 70 14.21 -21.06 -25.48
C ALA A 70 15.00 -22.27 -26.01
N GLY A 71 14.96 -22.45 -27.34
CA GLY A 71 15.55 -23.61 -28.02
C GLY A 71 17.07 -23.60 -28.10
N ASN A 72 17.62 -24.77 -28.41
CA ASN A 72 19.02 -24.96 -28.79
C ASN A 72 20.04 -24.52 -27.72
N CYS A 73 19.64 -24.48 -26.45
CA CYS A 73 20.56 -24.21 -25.35
C CYS A 73 21.47 -25.42 -25.09
N VAL A 74 22.74 -25.19 -24.78
CA VAL A 74 23.76 -26.24 -24.62
C VAL A 74 24.44 -26.10 -23.26
N LEU A 75 24.23 -27.08 -22.38
CA LEU A 75 24.80 -27.14 -21.02
C LEU A 75 25.39 -28.55 -20.80
N PRO A 76 26.51 -28.88 -21.46
CA PRO A 76 27.00 -30.25 -21.58
C PRO A 76 27.54 -30.81 -20.26
N GLU A 77 28.04 -29.94 -19.38
CA GLU A 77 28.69 -30.31 -18.10
C GLU A 77 27.77 -30.27 -16.89
N LEU A 78 26.51 -29.84 -17.03
CA LEU A 78 25.59 -29.67 -15.90
C LEU A 78 25.23 -31.04 -15.30
N LYS A 79 25.54 -31.24 -14.01
CA LYS A 79 25.31 -32.49 -13.28
C LYS A 79 24.12 -32.44 -12.33
N SER A 80 23.88 -31.30 -11.68
CA SER A 80 22.82 -31.16 -10.68
C SER A 80 22.10 -29.83 -10.68
N VAL A 81 20.80 -29.90 -10.38
CA VAL A 81 19.94 -28.76 -10.05
C VAL A 81 19.41 -28.94 -8.63
N GLY A 82 19.71 -27.97 -7.75
CA GLY A 82 19.32 -27.97 -6.34
C GLY A 82 17.87 -27.52 -6.10
N GLY A 83 17.30 -26.75 -7.02
CA GLY A 83 15.88 -26.38 -7.04
C GLY A 83 15.06 -27.21 -8.04
N SER A 84 13.95 -26.64 -8.49
CA SER A 84 13.07 -27.21 -9.52
C SER A 84 13.62 -26.94 -10.93
N PHE A 85 13.31 -27.84 -11.86
CA PHE A 85 13.71 -27.78 -13.25
C PHE A 85 12.48 -27.75 -14.18
N ALA A 86 12.34 -26.69 -14.97
CA ALA A 86 11.32 -26.55 -16.00
C ALA A 86 11.93 -26.56 -17.41
N MET A 87 11.37 -27.36 -18.31
CA MET A 87 11.83 -27.50 -19.68
C MET A 87 10.68 -27.30 -20.68
N HIS A 88 10.74 -26.18 -21.40
CA HIS A 88 9.79 -25.81 -22.43
C HIS A 88 10.34 -25.94 -23.86
N CYS A 89 11.67 -25.98 -24.00
CA CYS A 89 12.35 -26.09 -25.29
C CYS A 89 13.52 -27.09 -25.22
N LYS A 90 13.97 -27.58 -26.38
CA LYS A 90 15.05 -28.56 -26.48
C LYS A 90 16.37 -27.94 -26.02
N ALA A 91 17.13 -28.71 -25.25
CA ALA A 91 18.48 -28.35 -24.80
C ALA A 91 19.39 -29.58 -24.75
N THR A 92 20.70 -29.36 -24.69
CA THR A 92 21.70 -30.42 -24.47
C THR A 92 22.05 -30.45 -22.98
N LEU A 93 21.74 -31.58 -22.31
CA LEU A 93 21.90 -31.79 -20.87
C LEU A 93 22.54 -33.17 -20.61
N ASP A 94 23.66 -33.42 -21.25
CA ASP A 94 24.24 -34.76 -21.40
C ASP A 94 24.68 -35.40 -20.08
N LYS A 95 25.06 -34.58 -19.10
CA LYS A 95 25.59 -35.03 -17.81
C LYS A 95 24.64 -34.82 -16.64
N LEU A 96 23.39 -34.38 -16.88
CA LEU A 96 22.46 -34.11 -15.78
C LEU A 96 22.01 -35.42 -15.13
N GLU A 97 22.31 -35.56 -13.84
CA GLU A 97 22.08 -36.78 -13.07
C GLU A 97 21.08 -36.57 -11.93
N LYS A 98 20.89 -35.32 -11.46
CA LYS A 98 20.07 -35.07 -10.28
C LYS A 98 19.27 -33.75 -10.36
N VAL A 99 18.00 -33.82 -9.97
CA VAL A 99 17.14 -32.67 -9.67
C VAL A 99 16.54 -32.87 -8.28
N LYS A 100 16.85 -31.98 -7.34
CA LYS A 100 16.32 -32.07 -5.97
C LYS A 100 14.85 -31.61 -5.88
N GLY A 101 14.46 -30.62 -6.68
CA GLY A 101 13.09 -30.09 -6.72
C GLY A 101 12.18 -30.81 -7.72
N ASP A 102 11.11 -30.11 -8.11
CA ASP A 102 10.14 -30.61 -9.10
C ASP A 102 10.74 -30.59 -10.51
N PHE A 103 10.35 -31.56 -11.33
CA PHE A 103 10.67 -31.59 -12.75
C PHE A 103 9.40 -31.39 -13.60
N LYS A 104 9.38 -30.32 -14.39
CA LYS A 104 8.31 -30.04 -15.34
C LYS A 104 8.84 -30.07 -16.76
N CYS A 105 8.17 -30.80 -17.64
CA CYS A 105 8.53 -30.90 -19.04
C CYS A 105 7.30 -30.88 -19.95
N ILE A 106 7.35 -30.13 -21.04
CA ILE A 106 6.26 -30.06 -22.03
C ILE A 106 6.72 -30.49 -23.44
N ILE A 107 7.94 -31.01 -23.56
CA ILE A 107 8.52 -31.49 -24.82
C ILE A 107 9.05 -32.93 -24.68
N ASN A 108 9.12 -33.68 -25.79
CA ASN A 108 9.78 -34.97 -25.78
C ASN A 108 11.28 -34.80 -25.50
N PHE A 109 11.82 -35.62 -24.59
CA PHE A 109 13.21 -35.48 -24.16
C PHE A 109 13.84 -36.82 -23.73
N PHE A 110 15.15 -36.93 -23.88
CA PHE A 110 15.91 -38.11 -23.50
C PHE A 110 17.13 -37.67 -22.68
N PHE A 111 17.16 -38.03 -21.39
CA PHE A 111 18.36 -37.89 -20.58
C PHE A 111 19.34 -39.00 -20.94
N LYS A 112 20.55 -38.61 -21.36
CA LYS A 112 21.62 -39.57 -21.71
C LYS A 112 22.06 -40.40 -20.50
N LYS A 113 22.01 -39.81 -19.30
CA LYS A 113 22.26 -40.48 -18.02
C LYS A 113 20.97 -40.76 -17.26
N ALA A 114 21.03 -41.72 -16.36
CA ALA A 114 19.93 -41.98 -15.44
C ALA A 114 19.77 -40.79 -14.48
N ILE A 115 18.61 -40.13 -14.51
CA ILE A 115 18.32 -38.97 -13.68
C ILE A 115 17.55 -39.37 -12.41
N LYS A 116 17.98 -38.86 -11.27
CA LYS A 116 17.25 -38.93 -9.99
C LYS A 116 16.49 -37.61 -9.77
N ILE A 117 15.17 -37.69 -9.70
CA ILE A 117 14.29 -36.56 -9.38
C ILE A 117 13.70 -36.80 -7.99
N GLU A 118 13.96 -35.89 -7.05
CA GLU A 118 13.49 -36.02 -5.66
C GLU A 118 12.14 -35.31 -5.41
N GLY A 119 11.70 -34.42 -6.31
CA GLY A 119 10.39 -33.77 -6.28
C GLY A 119 9.34 -34.39 -7.20
N SER A 120 8.28 -33.64 -7.52
CA SER A 120 7.21 -34.09 -8.41
C SER A 120 7.63 -34.08 -9.89
N VAL A 121 7.05 -34.96 -10.69
CA VAL A 121 7.25 -35.00 -12.14
C VAL A 121 5.96 -34.58 -12.86
N GLU A 122 6.02 -33.50 -13.63
CA GLU A 122 4.93 -32.98 -14.45
C GLU A 122 5.30 -33.01 -15.94
N LEU A 123 4.66 -33.87 -16.72
CA LEU A 123 4.83 -34.05 -18.15
C LEU A 123 3.53 -33.64 -18.88
N LYS A 124 3.59 -32.59 -19.71
CA LYS A 124 2.45 -32.11 -20.50
C LYS A 124 2.59 -32.55 -21.95
N ASN A 125 1.91 -33.63 -22.34
CA ASN A 125 2.00 -34.23 -23.68
C ASN A 125 3.44 -34.55 -24.14
N ALA A 126 4.31 -34.84 -23.17
CA ALA A 126 5.73 -35.07 -23.36
C ALA A 126 6.09 -36.53 -23.02
N ALA A 127 6.84 -37.18 -23.91
CA ALA A 127 7.51 -38.44 -23.63
C ALA A 127 8.95 -38.15 -23.20
N VAL A 128 9.23 -38.32 -21.91
CA VAL A 128 10.57 -38.14 -21.36
C VAL A 128 11.16 -39.48 -20.95
N TYR A 129 12.41 -39.72 -21.29
CA TYR A 129 13.12 -40.96 -21.00
C TYR A 129 14.39 -40.68 -20.21
N THR A 130 14.73 -41.59 -19.30
CA THR A 130 15.97 -41.60 -18.53
C THR A 130 16.66 -42.94 -18.73
N GLY A 131 17.70 -42.97 -19.56
CA GLY A 131 18.18 -44.22 -20.15
C GLY A 131 17.03 -44.94 -20.87
N ASN A 132 16.81 -46.23 -20.56
CA ASN A 132 15.74 -47.01 -21.19
C ASN A 132 14.36 -46.90 -20.51
N ILE A 133 14.22 -46.04 -19.47
CA ILE A 133 12.99 -45.94 -18.66
C ILE A 133 12.22 -44.68 -19.07
N LYS A 134 10.93 -44.82 -19.36
CA LYS A 134 10.02 -43.69 -19.59
C LYS A 134 9.61 -43.06 -18.25
N LEU A 135 9.86 -41.77 -18.06
CA LEU A 135 9.35 -41.01 -16.92
C LEU A 135 7.83 -40.87 -17.03
N ALA A 136 7.15 -40.99 -15.90
CA ALA A 136 5.71 -40.79 -15.77
C ALA A 136 5.42 -39.55 -14.92
N ASN A 137 4.23 -38.97 -15.09
CA ASN A 137 3.73 -37.93 -14.19
C ASN A 137 3.70 -38.46 -12.75
N ILE A 138 4.48 -37.86 -11.85
CA ILE A 138 4.46 -38.12 -10.41
C ILE A 138 4.11 -36.81 -9.71
N ARG A 139 2.82 -36.47 -9.68
CA ARG A 139 2.25 -35.41 -8.83
C ARG A 139 1.49 -36.05 -7.66
N ARG A 140 2.06 -37.07 -7.04
CA ARG A 140 1.23 -38.05 -6.34
C ARG A 140 0.89 -37.58 -4.94
N LEU A 141 -0.24 -36.88 -4.84
CA LEU A 141 -1.05 -36.90 -3.63
C LEU A 141 -1.58 -38.34 -3.47
N ILE A 142 -1.12 -39.03 -2.44
CA ILE A 142 -1.47 -40.42 -2.16
C ILE A 142 -2.78 -40.41 -1.37
N ALA A 143 -3.85 -40.89 -2.00
CA ALA A 143 -5.13 -41.09 -1.31
C ALA A 143 -5.04 -42.35 -0.45
N VAL A 144 -5.16 -42.19 0.86
CA VAL A 144 -5.20 -43.26 1.86
C VAL A 144 -6.66 -43.54 2.21
N ASN A 145 -7.17 -44.64 1.66
CA ASN A 145 -8.48 -45.23 1.94
C ASN A 145 -8.36 -46.51 2.80
N HIS A 146 -7.16 -47.04 3.03
CA HIS A 146 -6.91 -48.22 3.85
C HIS A 146 -5.50 -48.19 4.45
N GLN A 147 -5.29 -48.89 5.59
CA GLN A 147 -4.01 -48.96 6.30
C GLN A 147 -2.84 -49.43 5.42
N TYR A 148 -3.06 -50.45 4.57
CA TYR A 148 -1.98 -50.99 3.72
C TYR A 148 -1.33 -49.92 2.83
N GLN A 149 -2.07 -48.86 2.44
CA GLN A 149 -1.52 -47.79 1.62
C GLN A 149 -0.52 -46.92 2.39
N VAL A 150 -0.66 -46.82 3.71
CA VAL A 150 0.31 -46.21 4.61
C VAL A 150 1.55 -47.10 4.76
N ASP A 151 1.36 -48.41 4.83
CA ASP A 151 2.46 -49.38 4.98
C ASP A 151 3.42 -49.39 3.77
N PHE A 152 2.94 -48.93 2.60
CA PHE A 152 3.73 -48.77 1.38
C PHE A 152 4.29 -47.34 1.16
N LEU A 153 4.07 -46.41 2.10
CA LEU A 153 4.65 -45.07 1.97
C LEU A 153 6.18 -45.08 2.08
N PRO A 154 6.87 -44.11 1.47
CA PRO A 154 8.31 -43.93 1.64
C PRO A 154 8.71 -43.81 3.12
N LYS A 155 9.56 -44.72 3.57
CA LYS A 155 10.04 -44.78 4.98
C LYS A 155 10.82 -43.53 5.41
N ASP A 156 11.37 -42.79 4.46
CA ASP A 156 12.07 -41.52 4.69
C ASP A 156 11.12 -40.34 4.97
N GLY A 157 9.80 -40.57 4.92
CA GLY A 157 8.79 -39.57 5.26
C GLY A 157 8.48 -38.58 4.15
N ILE A 158 9.03 -38.75 2.94
CA ILE A 158 8.88 -37.78 1.84
C ILE A 158 7.66 -38.15 0.98
N PHE A 159 6.50 -37.55 1.28
CA PHE A 159 5.27 -37.77 0.53
C PHE A 159 4.20 -36.72 0.77
N ASN A 160 3.20 -36.67 -0.12
CA ASN A 160 1.95 -35.94 0.08
C ASN A 160 0.81 -36.94 0.23
N VAL A 161 -0.02 -36.81 1.27
CA VAL A 161 -1.16 -37.72 1.52
C VAL A 161 -2.47 -36.95 1.76
N ASP A 162 -3.56 -37.56 1.28
CA ASP A 162 -4.94 -37.28 1.68
C ASP A 162 -5.50 -38.54 2.33
N VAL A 163 -5.83 -38.46 3.62
CA VAL A 163 -6.34 -39.59 4.41
C VAL A 163 -7.86 -39.50 4.48
N PHE A 164 -8.54 -40.39 3.78
CA PHE A 164 -10.00 -40.45 3.70
C PHE A 164 -10.61 -41.53 4.57
N ALA A 165 -9.84 -42.58 4.90
CA ALA A 165 -10.31 -43.66 5.75
C ALA A 165 -10.10 -43.40 7.23
N ASP A 166 -10.89 -44.11 8.02
CA ASP A 166 -10.86 -44.08 9.48
C ASP A 166 -9.84 -45.11 10.01
N ASP A 167 -9.44 -44.95 11.27
CA ASP A 167 -8.59 -45.90 12.03
C ASP A 167 -7.23 -46.21 11.36
N ILE A 168 -6.57 -45.17 10.83
CA ILE A 168 -5.26 -45.27 10.16
C ILE A 168 -4.13 -44.88 11.11
N THR A 169 -3.06 -45.67 11.14
CA THR A 169 -1.84 -45.40 11.93
C THR A 169 -0.63 -45.15 11.03
N PHE A 170 0.06 -44.04 11.27
CA PHE A 170 1.33 -43.70 10.62
C PHE A 170 2.49 -43.86 11.61
N LEU A 171 3.45 -44.74 11.29
CA LEU A 171 4.61 -45.03 12.16
C LEU A 171 5.85 -44.16 11.86
N HIS A 172 5.72 -43.16 10.98
CA HIS A 172 6.81 -42.28 10.58
C HIS A 172 7.22 -41.34 11.72
N GLN A 173 8.54 -41.15 11.91
CA GLN A 173 9.07 -40.20 12.89
C GLN A 173 9.15 -38.77 12.35
N GLU A 174 9.37 -38.61 11.05
CA GLU A 174 9.39 -37.33 10.36
C GLU A 174 8.55 -37.44 9.08
N ILE A 175 7.80 -36.40 8.74
CA ILE A 175 7.10 -36.29 7.45
C ILE A 175 7.48 -34.98 6.77
N ARG A 176 7.91 -35.06 5.51
CA ARG A 176 8.21 -33.93 4.64
C ARG A 176 7.20 -33.90 3.49
N GLY A 177 6.22 -33.00 3.60
CA GLY A 177 5.18 -32.83 2.61
C GLY A 177 3.82 -32.44 3.20
N LYS A 178 2.78 -32.58 2.38
CA LYS A 178 1.41 -32.21 2.72
C LYS A 178 0.66 -33.41 3.28
N VAL A 179 0.13 -33.29 4.49
CA VAL A 179 -0.74 -34.26 5.13
C VAL A 179 -2.12 -33.64 5.31
N ASN A 180 -3.14 -34.19 4.65
CA ASN A 180 -4.53 -33.79 4.89
C ASN A 180 -5.29 -34.99 5.47
N ILE A 181 -5.99 -34.76 6.57
CA ILE A 181 -6.75 -35.77 7.30
C ILE A 181 -8.24 -35.42 7.19
N TYR A 182 -9.02 -36.38 6.70
CA TYR A 182 -10.46 -36.27 6.51
C TYR A 182 -11.25 -37.41 7.18
N GLY A 183 -10.63 -38.58 7.34
CA GLY A 183 -11.17 -39.69 8.12
C GLY A 183 -10.96 -39.50 9.63
N SER A 184 -11.63 -40.33 10.42
CA SER A 184 -11.66 -40.34 11.88
C SER A 184 -10.57 -41.24 12.50
N ASN A 185 -10.20 -41.01 13.76
CA ASN A 185 -9.29 -41.88 14.53
C ASN A 185 -7.91 -42.13 13.90
N ILE A 186 -7.34 -41.11 13.24
CA ILE A 186 -5.99 -41.19 12.67
C ILE A 186 -4.92 -40.94 13.74
N SER A 187 -3.94 -41.84 13.85
CA SER A 187 -2.89 -41.81 14.87
C SER A 187 -1.48 -41.69 14.29
N PHE A 188 -0.63 -40.87 14.92
CA PHE A 188 0.77 -40.67 14.59
C PHE A 188 1.66 -40.87 15.84
N PRO A 189 1.78 -42.11 16.37
CA PRO A 189 2.36 -42.37 17.69
C PRO A 189 3.84 -42.00 17.82
N ASN A 190 4.59 -42.01 16.71
CA ASN A 190 6.04 -41.78 16.70
C ASN A 190 6.45 -40.45 16.06
N LEU A 191 5.49 -39.66 15.56
CA LEU A 191 5.80 -38.51 14.72
C LEU A 191 6.29 -37.34 15.57
N GLU A 192 7.57 -37.00 15.44
CA GLU A 192 8.20 -35.91 16.20
C GLU A 192 8.26 -34.58 15.42
N LEU A 193 8.32 -34.65 14.08
CA LEU A 193 8.54 -33.50 13.20
C LEU A 193 7.71 -33.57 11.92
N ILE A 194 7.03 -32.47 11.58
CA ILE A 194 6.42 -32.27 10.26
C ILE A 194 7.08 -31.08 9.56
N GLN A 195 7.60 -31.29 8.36
CA GLN A 195 8.04 -30.23 7.45
C GLN A 195 7.07 -30.14 6.27
N GLY A 196 6.13 -29.22 6.34
CA GLY A 196 5.08 -29.06 5.34
C GLY A 196 3.74 -28.71 5.96
N ARG A 197 2.66 -28.94 5.22
CA ARG A 197 1.31 -28.55 5.66
C ARG A 197 0.62 -29.72 6.33
N LEU A 198 0.06 -29.51 7.51
CA LEU A 198 -0.90 -30.40 8.17
C LEU A 198 -2.28 -29.76 8.14
N LYS A 199 -3.26 -30.45 7.56
CA LYS A 199 -4.66 -30.04 7.56
C LYS A 199 -5.50 -31.16 8.16
N ILE A 200 -6.34 -30.84 9.13
CA ILE A 200 -7.30 -31.79 9.73
C ILE A 200 -8.69 -31.18 9.55
N GLU A 201 -9.58 -31.94 8.93
CA GLU A 201 -10.94 -31.51 8.64
C GLU A 201 -11.92 -32.67 8.80
N ALA A 202 -12.75 -32.63 9.84
CA ALA A 202 -13.82 -33.60 10.01
C ALA A 202 -14.89 -33.41 8.93
N ARG A 203 -15.09 -34.42 8.07
CA ARG A 203 -16.12 -34.40 7.02
C ARG A 203 -17.48 -34.95 7.48
N ASN A 204 -17.50 -35.78 8.52
CA ASN A 204 -18.73 -36.38 9.01
C ASN A 204 -19.49 -35.41 9.93
N LYS A 205 -20.80 -35.24 9.70
CA LYS A 205 -21.65 -34.28 10.45
C LYS A 205 -22.14 -34.83 11.79
N LYS A 206 -21.98 -36.13 12.05
CA LYS A 206 -22.70 -36.83 13.12
C LYS A 206 -21.99 -36.90 14.47
N ASP A 207 -20.69 -36.65 14.53
CA ASP A 207 -19.98 -36.66 15.82
C ASP A 207 -18.68 -35.81 15.74
N PRO A 208 -18.50 -34.78 16.59
CA PRO A 208 -17.28 -33.97 16.61
C PRO A 208 -16.14 -34.57 17.47
N ASP A 209 -16.36 -35.71 18.11
CA ASP A 209 -15.47 -36.28 19.14
C ASP A 209 -14.73 -37.54 18.63
N PHE A 210 -13.95 -37.42 17.55
CA PHE A 210 -13.01 -38.47 17.11
C PHE A 210 -11.59 -38.15 17.59
N GLU A 211 -10.85 -39.18 18.01
CA GLU A 211 -9.52 -39.03 18.61
C GLU A 211 -8.42 -39.07 17.54
N HIS A 212 -7.96 -37.89 17.12
CA HIS A 212 -6.67 -37.78 16.41
C HIS A 212 -5.55 -37.60 17.41
N ASP A 213 -4.52 -38.43 17.34
CA ASP A 213 -3.40 -38.38 18.28
C ASP A 213 -2.06 -38.06 17.59
N PHE A 214 -1.35 -37.12 18.20
CA PHE A 214 0.01 -36.68 17.90
C PHE A 214 0.78 -36.58 19.22
N PRO A 215 1.02 -37.70 19.92
CA PRO A 215 1.39 -37.69 21.33
C PRO A 215 2.81 -37.18 21.55
N VAL A 216 3.67 -37.28 20.52
CA VAL A 216 5.09 -36.93 20.59
C VAL A 216 5.51 -35.87 19.57
N LEU A 217 4.56 -35.21 18.90
CA LEU A 217 4.87 -34.17 17.91
C LEU A 217 5.46 -32.94 18.60
N LYS A 218 6.76 -32.68 18.40
CA LYS A 218 7.51 -31.64 19.08
C LYS A 218 7.57 -30.33 18.30
N LYS A 219 7.67 -30.41 16.97
CA LYS A 219 7.89 -29.25 16.11
C LYS A 219 7.20 -29.38 14.76
N MET A 220 6.74 -28.25 14.23
CA MET A 220 6.21 -28.16 12.88
C MET A 220 6.83 -27.01 12.10
N VAL A 221 7.35 -27.30 10.91
CA VAL A 221 7.85 -26.34 9.93
C VAL A 221 6.88 -26.28 8.76
N GLY A 222 5.85 -25.46 8.90
CA GLY A 222 4.81 -25.25 7.90
C GLY A 222 3.46 -24.95 8.52
N ASN A 223 2.39 -24.95 7.72
CA ASN A 223 1.08 -24.46 8.15
C ASN A 223 0.20 -25.56 8.73
N LEU A 224 -0.39 -25.29 9.89
CA LEU A 224 -1.37 -26.11 10.57
C LEU A 224 -2.78 -25.54 10.33
N THR A 225 -3.68 -26.34 9.79
CA THR A 225 -5.10 -25.96 9.60
C THR A 225 -6.01 -26.95 10.29
N LEU A 226 -6.83 -26.49 11.21
CA LEU A 226 -7.74 -27.30 12.03
C LEU A 226 -9.17 -26.84 11.81
N ASN A 227 -10.04 -27.76 11.38
CA ASN A 227 -11.39 -27.43 10.94
C ASN A 227 -12.39 -28.47 11.46
N LYS A 228 -13.43 -28.00 12.19
CA LYS A 228 -14.44 -28.85 12.84
C LYS A 228 -13.85 -29.96 13.72
N ILE A 229 -12.84 -29.65 14.52
CA ILE A 229 -12.14 -30.64 15.33
C ILE A 229 -11.91 -30.18 16.77
N LYS A 230 -11.97 -31.12 17.71
CA LYS A 230 -11.49 -30.92 19.08
C LYS A 230 -10.29 -31.82 19.32
N MET A 231 -9.15 -31.26 19.71
CA MET A 231 -7.94 -32.06 19.97
C MET A 231 -6.92 -31.33 20.84
N SER A 232 -5.86 -32.04 21.21
CA SER A 232 -4.71 -31.49 21.94
C SER A 232 -3.41 -31.90 21.26
N PHE A 233 -2.42 -31.01 21.23
CA PHE A 233 -1.04 -31.31 20.84
C PHE A 233 -0.15 -31.25 22.10
N PRO A 234 -0.02 -32.36 22.86
CA PRO A 234 0.55 -32.33 24.21
C PRO A 234 2.03 -31.94 24.25
N GLU A 235 2.81 -32.36 23.25
CA GLU A 235 4.27 -32.17 23.20
C GLU A 235 4.75 -31.10 22.20
N LEU A 236 3.82 -30.40 21.54
CA LEU A 236 4.16 -29.44 20.47
C LEU A 236 4.66 -28.12 21.06
N LYS A 237 5.96 -27.86 20.91
CA LYS A 237 6.66 -26.69 21.47
C LYS A 237 6.77 -25.53 20.50
N GLU A 238 6.87 -25.80 19.19
CA GLU A 238 7.10 -24.78 18.18
C GLU A 238 6.37 -25.08 16.86
N VAL A 239 5.67 -24.06 16.33
CA VAL A 239 5.18 -24.04 14.95
C VAL A 239 5.80 -22.85 14.22
N VAL A 240 6.65 -23.09 13.22
CA VAL A 240 7.30 -22.01 12.47
C VAL A 240 6.32 -21.34 11.51
N GLY A 241 5.38 -22.11 10.94
CA GLY A 241 4.36 -21.61 10.03
C GLY A 241 3.10 -21.12 10.75
N ASN A 242 2.00 -21.00 10.00
CA ASN A 242 0.77 -20.43 10.53
C ASN A 242 -0.15 -21.51 11.11
N ILE A 243 -0.80 -21.20 12.23
CA ILE A 243 -1.88 -21.97 12.83
C ILE A 243 -3.20 -21.29 12.43
N GLU A 244 -4.09 -22.02 11.76
CA GLU A 244 -5.46 -21.59 11.46
C GLU A 244 -6.46 -22.57 12.09
N ILE A 245 -7.35 -22.07 12.94
CA ILE A 245 -8.36 -22.84 13.67
C ILE A 245 -9.73 -22.25 13.34
N LYS A 246 -10.66 -23.08 12.86
CA LYS A 246 -11.95 -22.62 12.31
C LYS A 246 -13.11 -23.60 12.47
N ASN A 247 -14.32 -23.12 12.22
CA ASN A 247 -15.61 -23.83 12.27
C ASN A 247 -15.79 -24.68 13.54
N ASN A 248 -16.12 -24.05 14.67
CA ASN A 248 -16.43 -24.74 15.94
C ASN A 248 -15.32 -25.68 16.45
N SER A 249 -14.07 -25.49 16.01
CA SER A 249 -12.94 -26.26 16.50
C SER A 249 -12.53 -25.79 17.90
N TYR A 250 -11.99 -26.70 18.72
CA TYR A 250 -11.40 -26.36 20.02
C TYR A 250 -10.07 -27.09 20.21
N VAL A 251 -8.96 -26.35 20.29
CA VAL A 251 -7.62 -26.97 20.26
C VAL A 251 -6.76 -26.51 21.42
N LYS A 252 -6.15 -27.47 22.12
CA LYS A 252 -5.23 -27.19 23.23
C LYS A 252 -3.78 -27.38 22.80
N PHE A 253 -2.93 -26.42 23.16
CA PHE A 253 -1.48 -26.46 22.97
C PHE A 253 -0.78 -26.25 24.31
N PRO A 254 -0.70 -27.28 25.17
CA PRO A 254 -0.29 -27.12 26.57
C PRO A 254 1.12 -26.57 26.76
N ILE A 255 2.04 -26.87 25.84
CA ILE A 255 3.45 -26.48 25.94
C ILE A 255 4.00 -25.67 24.75
N LEU A 256 3.12 -25.12 23.91
CA LEU A 256 3.54 -24.35 22.74
C LEU A 256 4.11 -23.00 23.18
N GLU A 257 5.41 -22.81 23.01
CA GLU A 257 6.12 -21.59 23.40
C GLU A 257 6.20 -20.57 22.27
N LYS A 258 6.27 -21.04 21.01
CA LYS A 258 6.49 -20.20 19.83
C LYS A 258 5.61 -20.60 18.65
N SER A 259 5.12 -19.59 17.92
CA SER A 259 4.32 -19.79 16.71
C SER A 259 4.69 -18.81 15.59
N GLY A 260 4.34 -19.14 14.35
CA GLY A 260 4.29 -18.21 13.22
C GLY A 260 3.14 -17.24 13.40
N SER A 261 2.13 -17.26 12.53
CA SER A 261 0.87 -16.53 12.76
C SER A 261 -0.18 -17.44 13.40
N ILE A 262 -1.09 -16.88 14.19
CA ILE A 262 -2.23 -17.59 14.77
C ILE A 262 -3.53 -16.90 14.36
N PHE A 263 -4.43 -17.67 13.77
CA PHE A 263 -5.74 -17.22 13.32
C PHE A 263 -6.82 -18.14 13.88
N ILE A 264 -7.65 -17.62 14.79
CA ILE A 264 -8.84 -18.30 15.31
C ILE A 264 -10.06 -17.61 14.72
N LYS A 265 -10.93 -18.35 14.02
CA LYS A 265 -12.05 -17.80 13.24
C LYS A 265 -13.29 -18.69 13.35
N GLU A 266 -14.42 -18.22 12.84
CA GLU A 266 -15.60 -19.06 12.57
C GLU A 266 -16.06 -19.85 13.81
N HIS A 267 -16.25 -19.15 14.94
CA HIS A 267 -16.70 -19.73 16.22
C HIS A 267 -15.78 -20.85 16.74
N ALA A 268 -14.46 -20.76 16.50
CA ALA A 268 -13.47 -21.66 17.09
C ALA A 268 -12.92 -21.13 18.43
N GLY A 269 -12.21 -21.99 19.16
CA GLY A 269 -11.51 -21.71 20.41
C GLY A 269 -10.14 -22.38 20.48
N ALA A 270 -9.25 -21.85 21.32
CA ALA A 270 -7.92 -22.41 21.52
C ALA A 270 -7.26 -21.97 22.83
N ALA A 271 -6.46 -22.87 23.41
CA ALA A 271 -5.71 -22.62 24.65
C ALA A 271 -4.19 -22.68 24.40
N PHE A 272 -3.50 -21.62 24.82
CA PHE A 272 -2.04 -21.45 24.69
C PHE A 272 -1.42 -20.97 26.01
N PRO A 273 -1.40 -21.80 27.07
CA PRO A 273 -1.05 -21.36 28.43
C PRO A 273 0.39 -20.85 28.58
N VAL A 274 1.34 -21.30 27.74
CA VAL A 274 2.77 -20.96 27.85
C VAL A 274 3.34 -20.26 26.60
N LEU A 275 2.47 -19.79 25.70
CA LEU A 275 2.91 -19.12 24.46
C LEU A 275 3.59 -17.79 24.79
N ARG A 276 4.85 -17.64 24.36
CA ARG A 276 5.68 -16.45 24.64
C ARG A 276 5.89 -15.56 23.42
N GLU A 277 5.97 -16.16 22.23
CA GLU A 277 6.36 -15.46 21.00
C GLU A 277 5.51 -15.86 19.80
N VAL A 278 4.98 -14.86 19.07
CA VAL A 278 4.31 -15.02 17.78
C VAL A 278 5.11 -14.23 16.74
N ASN A 279 5.68 -14.93 15.76
CA ASN A 279 6.51 -14.32 14.71
C ASN A 279 5.68 -13.60 13.64
N GLY A 280 4.41 -13.94 13.51
CA GLY A 280 3.50 -13.39 12.52
C GLY A 280 2.36 -12.58 13.14
N ASP A 281 1.17 -12.74 12.58
CA ASP A 281 -0.06 -12.09 13.06
C ASP A 281 -0.73 -12.90 14.15
N LEU A 282 -1.38 -12.23 15.09
CA LEU A 282 -2.21 -12.85 16.13
C LEU A 282 -3.62 -12.29 16.07
N GLN A 283 -4.59 -13.15 15.74
CA GLN A 283 -6.01 -12.79 15.58
C GLN A 283 -6.91 -13.85 16.21
N ASN A 284 -7.90 -13.39 16.98
CA ASN A 284 -8.98 -14.23 17.49
C ASN A 284 -10.34 -13.60 17.19
N TYR A 285 -11.03 -14.16 16.19
CA TYR A 285 -12.45 -13.95 15.88
C TYR A 285 -13.28 -15.21 16.20
N GLY A 286 -12.81 -15.97 17.19
CA GLY A 286 -13.48 -17.12 17.75
C GLY A 286 -14.69 -16.75 18.61
N PHE A 287 -15.12 -17.70 19.43
CA PHE A 287 -16.23 -17.48 20.37
C PHE A 287 -15.76 -17.16 21.80
N GLU A 288 -14.53 -17.55 22.15
CA GLU A 288 -13.96 -17.39 23.49
C GLU A 288 -12.76 -16.44 23.50
N THR A 289 -12.56 -15.78 24.64
CA THR A 289 -11.37 -14.98 24.89
C THR A 289 -10.15 -15.86 25.19
N CYS A 290 -9.07 -15.68 24.43
CA CYS A 290 -7.79 -16.32 24.72
C CYS A 290 -7.02 -15.54 25.80
N TYR A 291 -6.74 -16.20 26.92
CA TYR A 291 -5.89 -15.68 27.98
C TYR A 291 -4.45 -16.10 27.73
N LEU A 292 -3.61 -15.17 27.29
CA LEU A 292 -2.22 -15.39 26.90
C LEU A 292 -1.30 -14.74 27.95
N THR A 293 -1.25 -15.34 29.14
CA THR A 293 -0.55 -14.76 30.29
C THR A 293 0.96 -14.71 30.11
N GLU A 294 1.55 -15.64 29.36
CA GLU A 294 3.00 -15.68 29.11
C GLU A 294 3.43 -14.95 27.83
N LEU A 295 2.49 -14.42 27.05
CA LEU A 295 2.80 -13.82 25.75
C LEU A 295 3.52 -12.48 25.94
N GLN A 296 4.72 -12.40 25.37
CA GLN A 296 5.59 -11.23 25.48
C GLN A 296 5.78 -10.52 24.13
N ILE A 297 5.77 -11.25 23.01
CA ILE A 297 6.16 -10.70 21.71
C ILE A 297 5.18 -11.13 20.60
N VAL A 298 4.71 -10.15 19.81
CA VAL A 298 4.03 -10.38 18.52
C VAL A 298 4.71 -9.54 17.44
N LYS A 299 5.49 -10.16 16.54
CA LYS A 299 6.37 -9.40 15.64
C LYS A 299 5.66 -8.64 14.52
N ASN A 300 4.46 -9.08 14.11
CA ASN A 300 3.67 -8.41 13.07
C ASN A 300 2.40 -7.79 13.67
N ASN A 301 1.19 -8.13 13.22
CA ASN A 301 -0.02 -7.49 13.71
C ASN A 301 -0.60 -8.22 14.92
N PHE A 302 -0.78 -7.51 16.04
CA PHE A 302 -1.50 -8.01 17.21
C PHE A 302 -2.91 -7.40 17.26
N PHE A 303 -3.93 -8.24 17.08
CA PHE A 303 -5.33 -7.84 17.19
C PHE A 303 -5.87 -8.17 18.58
N THR A 304 -6.34 -7.16 19.31
CA THR A 304 -6.78 -7.34 20.71
C THR A 304 -8.18 -7.94 20.86
N HIS A 305 -8.92 -8.13 19.76
CA HIS A 305 -10.25 -8.72 19.82
C HIS A 305 -10.19 -10.13 20.40
N GLN A 306 -10.93 -10.36 21.50
CA GLN A 306 -10.96 -11.64 22.23
C GLN A 306 -9.58 -12.18 22.63
N ILE A 307 -8.61 -11.30 22.91
CA ILE A 307 -7.29 -11.70 23.41
C ILE A 307 -6.91 -10.83 24.60
N LEU A 308 -6.47 -11.46 25.68
CA LEU A 308 -5.91 -10.80 26.86
C LEU A 308 -4.46 -11.23 27.05
N ALA A 309 -3.52 -10.33 26.79
CA ALA A 309 -2.07 -10.55 26.88
C ALA A 309 -1.42 -9.44 27.73
N LYS A 310 -1.53 -9.55 29.06
CA LYS A 310 -1.09 -8.50 30.00
C LYS A 310 0.43 -8.30 30.02
N ASN A 311 1.18 -9.38 29.75
CA ASN A 311 2.64 -9.40 29.80
C ASN A 311 3.31 -9.07 28.46
N ILE A 312 2.56 -8.52 27.51
CA ILE A 312 3.11 -8.11 26.22
C ILE A 312 4.16 -7.00 26.42
N VAL A 313 5.34 -7.18 25.82
CA VAL A 313 6.48 -6.27 25.91
C VAL A 313 6.75 -5.60 24.56
N GLU A 314 6.60 -6.34 23.47
CA GLU A 314 6.88 -5.86 22.12
C GLU A 314 5.84 -6.32 21.10
N VAL A 315 5.39 -5.39 20.27
CA VAL A 315 4.48 -5.68 19.16
C VAL A 315 4.96 -5.02 17.85
N GLY A 316 4.61 -5.61 16.72
CA GLY A 316 4.76 -4.98 15.41
C GLY A 316 3.77 -3.83 15.27
N ASN A 317 2.54 -4.15 14.86
CA ASN A 317 1.40 -3.23 14.86
C ASN A 317 0.40 -3.66 15.94
N LEU A 318 -0.17 -2.69 16.63
CA LEU A 318 -1.21 -2.92 17.63
C LEU A 318 -2.57 -2.54 17.04
N MET A 319 -3.45 -3.52 16.85
CA MET A 319 -4.76 -3.36 16.22
C MET A 319 -5.85 -3.51 17.29
N MET A 320 -6.43 -2.39 17.71
CA MET A 320 -7.31 -2.36 18.87
C MET A 320 -8.78 -2.32 18.47
N GLY A 321 -9.56 -3.30 18.94
CA GLY A 321 -11.02 -3.29 18.83
C GLY A 321 -11.74 -2.71 20.05
N LYS A 322 -11.13 -2.82 21.24
CA LYS A 322 -11.55 -2.23 22.53
C LYS A 322 -10.30 -1.80 23.30
N TYR A 323 -10.45 -0.84 24.23
CA TYR A 323 -9.35 -0.38 25.09
C TYR A 323 -8.77 -1.54 25.91
N CYS A 324 -7.45 -1.71 25.85
CA CYS A 324 -6.68 -2.69 26.63
C CYS A 324 -5.51 -1.97 27.29
N GLU A 325 -5.29 -2.23 28.58
CA GLU A 325 -4.16 -1.72 29.33
C GLU A 325 -2.96 -2.65 29.17
N PHE A 326 -1.79 -2.08 28.86
CA PHE A 326 -0.55 -2.81 28.75
C PHE A 326 0.50 -2.22 29.69
N GLU A 327 0.67 -2.86 30.84
CA GLU A 327 1.58 -2.38 31.90
C GLU A 327 3.05 -2.58 31.53
N HIS A 328 3.37 -3.59 30.72
CA HIS A 328 4.74 -3.98 30.38
C HIS A 328 5.16 -3.67 28.94
N LEU A 329 4.27 -3.08 28.14
CA LEU A 329 4.53 -2.79 26.73
C LEU A 329 5.60 -1.70 26.59
N LYS A 330 6.77 -2.07 26.09
CA LYS A 330 7.92 -1.19 25.88
C LYS A 330 8.08 -0.73 24.44
N LYS A 331 7.63 -1.54 23.47
CA LYS A 331 7.95 -1.29 22.07
C LYS A 331 6.80 -1.62 21.12
N ILE A 332 6.46 -0.66 20.27
CA ILE A 332 5.55 -0.84 19.14
C ILE A 332 6.35 -0.49 17.88
N ARG A 333 6.67 -1.47 17.03
CA ARG A 333 7.52 -1.23 15.85
C ARG A 333 6.82 -0.42 14.77
N GLY A 334 5.51 -0.50 14.72
CA GLY A 334 4.67 0.09 13.71
C GLY A 334 3.67 1.06 14.33
N ILE A 335 2.39 0.83 14.06
CA ILE A 335 1.30 1.74 14.43
C ILE A 335 0.52 1.22 15.64
N VAL A 336 -0.25 2.12 16.24
CA VAL A 336 -1.46 1.77 16.99
C VAL A 336 -2.66 2.12 16.12
N ASN A 337 -3.46 1.13 15.74
CA ASN A 337 -4.77 1.38 15.15
C ASN A 337 -5.82 1.35 16.25
N SER A 338 -6.13 2.53 16.78
CA SER A 338 -7.15 2.78 17.80
C SER A 338 -7.99 3.97 17.37
N GLY A 339 -9.30 3.91 17.62
CA GLY A 339 -10.20 5.04 17.44
C GLY A 339 -10.06 6.14 18.51
N GLU A 340 -9.30 5.87 19.57
CA GLU A 340 -9.16 6.69 20.77
C GLU A 340 -7.70 6.85 21.21
N SER A 341 -7.43 7.88 22.02
CA SER A 341 -6.15 8.07 22.70
C SER A 341 -5.86 6.97 23.72
N PHE A 342 -4.58 6.72 24.02
CA PHE A 342 -4.16 5.66 24.94
C PHE A 342 -3.14 6.14 25.98
N ASN A 343 -3.01 5.38 27.07
CA ASN A 343 -2.06 5.64 28.14
C ASN A 343 -1.15 4.42 28.33
N TYR A 344 0.05 4.47 27.75
CA TYR A 344 1.03 3.40 27.87
C TYR A 344 2.24 3.90 28.65
N LYS A 345 2.17 3.70 29.96
CA LYS A 345 3.16 4.23 30.92
C LYS A 345 4.57 3.71 30.67
N SER A 346 4.71 2.48 30.19
CA SER A 346 6.00 1.81 29.99
C SER A 346 6.52 1.87 28.56
N LEU A 347 5.79 2.51 27.63
CA LEU A 347 6.16 2.52 26.22
C LEU A 347 7.39 3.41 26.00
N GLU A 348 8.47 2.83 25.51
CA GLU A 348 9.74 3.50 25.24
C GLU A 348 9.92 3.85 23.76
N TYR A 349 9.31 3.08 22.84
CA TYR A 349 9.40 3.29 21.40
C TYR A 349 8.09 3.03 20.67
N ILE A 350 7.73 3.94 19.76
CA ILE A 350 6.65 3.76 18.77
C ILE A 350 7.15 4.07 17.36
N GLY A 351 6.87 3.19 16.40
CA GLY A 351 7.26 3.39 15.00
C GLY A 351 6.53 4.56 14.36
N TYR A 352 5.21 4.63 14.53
CA TYR A 352 4.35 5.61 13.87
C TYR A 352 3.28 6.14 14.83
N LEU A 353 3.35 7.43 15.12
CA LEU A 353 2.35 8.22 15.85
C LEU A 353 1.83 9.32 14.90
N ILE A 354 1.05 8.90 13.91
CA ILE A 354 0.62 9.75 12.78
C ILE A 354 -0.90 9.96 12.72
N ASN A 355 -1.67 9.36 13.62
CA ASN A 355 -3.12 9.48 13.64
C ASN A 355 -3.55 10.62 14.58
N GLU A 356 -4.21 11.64 14.03
CA GLU A 356 -4.65 12.80 14.80
C GLU A 356 -5.61 12.47 15.96
N LYS A 357 -6.34 11.35 15.90
CA LYS A 357 -7.20 10.90 17.01
C LYS A 357 -6.42 10.53 18.27
N GLN A 358 -5.10 10.38 18.16
CA GLN A 358 -4.21 9.94 19.23
C GLN A 358 -3.46 11.10 19.89
N LYS A 359 -3.76 12.36 19.52
CA LYS A 359 -3.14 13.59 20.04
C LYS A 359 -3.11 13.72 21.56
N ASN A 360 -4.01 13.07 22.30
CA ASN A 360 -4.07 13.14 23.77
C ASN A 360 -3.47 11.91 24.46
N SER A 361 -2.64 11.12 23.76
CA SER A 361 -2.04 9.91 24.32
C SER A 361 -0.94 10.23 25.33
N LYS A 362 -0.97 9.56 26.48
CA LYS A 362 -0.02 9.76 27.59
C LYS A 362 1.09 8.73 27.51
N LEU A 363 2.30 9.15 27.14
CA LEU A 363 3.46 8.28 26.92
C LEU A 363 4.68 8.75 27.74
N PRO A 364 4.62 8.69 29.09
CA PRO A 364 5.61 9.32 29.97
C PRO A 364 7.01 8.70 29.89
N SER A 365 7.13 7.44 29.45
CA SER A 365 8.43 6.75 29.30
C SER A 365 8.98 6.77 27.87
N LEU A 366 8.33 7.51 26.95
CA LEU A 366 8.68 7.50 25.55
C LEU A 366 10.07 8.11 25.34
N LYS A 367 10.95 7.36 24.70
CA LYS A 367 12.32 7.79 24.41
C LYS A 367 12.54 8.10 22.94
N LYS A 368 11.75 7.49 22.06
CA LYS A 368 11.93 7.60 20.61
C LYS A 368 10.65 7.33 19.82
N ILE A 369 10.45 8.09 18.76
CA ILE A 369 9.40 7.92 17.75
C ILE A 369 10.03 7.79 16.37
N GLY A 370 9.59 6.86 15.54
CA GLY A 370 10.02 6.82 14.13
C GLY A 370 9.40 7.97 13.33
N HIS A 371 8.07 7.99 13.25
CA HIS A 371 7.30 8.94 12.46
C HIS A 371 6.24 9.63 13.32
N TYR A 372 6.25 10.94 13.36
CA TYR A 372 5.41 11.74 14.25
C TYR A 372 4.68 12.85 13.50
N VAL A 373 3.36 12.89 13.58
CA VAL A 373 2.58 14.06 13.14
C VAL A 373 2.58 15.08 14.26
N TYR A 374 3.11 16.27 13.95
CA TYR A 374 3.34 17.32 14.93
C TYR A 374 2.06 17.78 15.64
N ASN A 375 2.17 17.95 16.95
CA ASN A 375 1.19 18.59 17.81
C ASN A 375 1.93 19.41 18.87
N GLU A 376 1.53 20.68 19.02
CA GLU A 376 2.19 21.66 19.89
C GLU A 376 2.18 21.25 21.37
N ASN A 377 1.22 20.44 21.81
CA ASN A 377 1.04 20.10 23.21
C ASN A 377 1.74 18.80 23.65
N ASP A 378 2.32 18.04 22.72
CA ASP A 378 2.83 16.69 23.04
C ASP A 378 4.27 16.70 23.56
N GLY A 379 5.08 17.69 23.14
CA GLY A 379 6.51 17.76 23.49
C GLY A 379 7.38 16.64 22.90
N TYR A 380 6.93 15.98 21.82
CA TYR A 380 7.62 14.81 21.24
C TYR A 380 8.57 15.14 20.08
N GLU A 381 8.75 16.41 19.72
CA GLU A 381 9.55 16.82 18.56
C GLU A 381 10.97 16.24 18.58
N ASP A 382 11.66 16.37 19.72
CA ASP A 382 13.05 15.93 19.87
C ASP A 382 13.20 14.40 19.96
N LEU A 383 12.09 13.67 20.14
CA LEU A 383 12.07 12.21 20.20
C LEU A 383 11.88 11.58 18.81
N ALA A 384 11.45 12.37 17.82
CA ALA A 384 11.03 11.86 16.52
C ALA A 384 12.17 11.83 15.48
N ASP A 385 12.38 10.69 14.82
CA ASP A 385 13.29 10.60 13.68
C ASP A 385 12.77 11.43 12.49
N GLN A 386 11.45 11.44 12.29
CA GLN A 386 10.78 12.17 11.21
C GLN A 386 9.49 12.84 11.69
N ILE A 387 9.44 14.17 11.56
CA ILE A 387 8.28 14.99 11.91
C ILE A 387 7.51 15.39 10.64
N TYR A 388 6.17 15.34 10.74
CA TYR A 388 5.22 15.73 9.70
C TYR A 388 4.35 16.89 10.20
N PHE A 389 4.36 18.00 9.47
CA PHE A 389 3.55 19.18 9.77
C PHE A 389 2.39 19.25 8.78
N LYS A 390 1.15 19.19 9.27
CA LYS A 390 -0.05 19.32 8.44
C LYS A 390 -0.38 20.80 8.24
N VAL A 391 0.17 21.39 7.18
CA VAL A 391 0.03 22.82 6.92
C VAL A 391 -1.30 23.19 6.24
N LYS A 392 -1.90 22.25 5.50
CA LYS A 392 -3.25 22.34 4.92
C LYS A 392 -3.93 20.98 5.00
N ASP A 393 -5.26 20.94 4.80
CA ASP A 393 -6.05 19.70 4.82
C ASP A 393 -5.47 18.56 3.98
N ASN A 394 -4.88 18.89 2.84
CA ASN A 394 -4.30 17.92 1.91
C ASN A 394 -2.78 18.06 1.73
N LEU A 395 -2.08 18.72 2.66
CA LEU A 395 -0.64 18.96 2.55
C LEU A 395 0.06 18.74 3.90
N HIS A 396 0.94 17.75 3.90
CA HIS A 396 1.88 17.51 5.00
C HIS A 396 3.29 17.80 4.52
N ILE A 397 4.08 18.50 5.31
CA ILE A 397 5.48 18.80 4.99
C ILE A 397 6.43 18.27 6.05
N THR A 398 7.63 17.95 5.61
CA THR A 398 8.72 17.47 6.45
C THR A 398 10.00 18.23 6.10
N LYS A 399 11.12 17.89 6.76
CA LYS A 399 12.44 18.52 6.55
C LYS A 399 12.79 18.74 5.06
N ASN A 400 12.61 17.70 4.23
CA ASN A 400 13.07 17.69 2.84
C ASN A 400 11.99 17.25 1.84
N THR A 401 10.80 16.91 2.31
CA THR A 401 9.75 16.31 1.47
C THR A 401 8.37 16.82 1.86
N CYS A 402 7.39 16.59 1.01
CA CYS A 402 5.98 16.85 1.25
C CYS A 402 5.12 15.69 0.75
N TYR A 403 3.92 15.60 1.32
CA TYR A 403 2.87 14.65 0.94
C TYR A 403 1.61 15.42 0.60
N ILE A 404 1.11 15.20 -0.61
CA ILE A 404 -0.15 15.79 -1.09
C ILE A 404 -1.24 14.74 -0.94
N MET A 405 -1.86 14.71 0.24
CA MET A 405 -2.94 13.78 0.59
C MET A 405 -3.71 14.30 1.80
N ARG A 406 -4.99 13.93 1.91
CA ARG A 406 -5.88 14.35 3.01
C ARG A 406 -5.50 13.77 4.37
N GLU A 407 -5.15 12.50 4.40
CA GLU A 407 -4.78 11.79 5.62
C GLU A 407 -3.51 10.97 5.37
N LEU A 408 -2.55 11.07 6.29
CA LEU A 408 -1.37 10.20 6.27
C LEU A 408 -1.79 8.77 6.59
N SER A 409 -1.47 7.86 5.69
CA SER A 409 -1.73 6.43 5.90
C SER A 409 -0.48 5.71 6.39
N ASN A 410 -0.69 4.60 7.10
CA ASN A 410 0.37 3.74 7.65
C ASN A 410 1.29 3.17 6.55
N ASN A 411 0.76 3.05 5.33
CA ASN A 411 1.56 2.85 4.14
C ASN A 411 1.86 4.26 3.62
N LEU A 412 2.96 4.86 4.08
CA LEU A 412 3.51 6.06 3.46
C LEU A 412 3.99 5.68 2.06
N TYR A 413 3.05 5.54 1.12
CA TYR A 413 3.32 5.09 -0.22
C TYR A 413 4.28 6.09 -0.86
N SER A 414 5.38 5.58 -1.42
CA SER A 414 6.36 6.39 -2.16
C SER A 414 5.72 7.27 -3.23
N ASN A 415 4.56 6.86 -3.73
CA ASN A 415 3.83 7.50 -4.82
C ASN A 415 3.26 8.89 -4.48
N PHE A 416 3.13 9.26 -3.20
CA PHE A 416 2.65 10.57 -2.76
C PHE A 416 3.75 11.41 -2.11
N LEU A 417 4.95 10.86 -2.00
CA LEU A 417 6.12 11.51 -1.45
C LEU A 417 6.77 12.35 -2.54
N HIS A 418 6.82 13.65 -2.35
CA HIS A 418 7.50 14.57 -3.25
C HIS A 418 8.63 15.30 -2.54
N PRO A 419 9.76 15.58 -3.21
CA PRO A 419 10.79 16.48 -2.67
C PRO A 419 10.20 17.85 -2.36
N LEU A 420 10.72 18.54 -1.34
CA LEU A 420 10.25 19.89 -0.99
C LEU A 420 10.44 20.88 -2.15
N LYS A 421 11.46 20.68 -2.99
CA LYS A 421 11.67 21.40 -4.26
C LYS A 421 10.45 21.32 -5.18
N LYS A 422 9.76 20.17 -5.20
CA LYS A 422 8.55 19.97 -6.00
C LYS A 422 7.40 20.82 -5.48
N LEU A 423 7.21 20.91 -4.17
CA LEU A 423 6.22 21.81 -3.57
C LEU A 423 6.51 23.26 -3.96
N VAL A 424 7.77 23.70 -3.83
CA VAL A 424 8.19 25.06 -4.22
C VAL A 424 7.88 25.34 -5.70
N SER A 425 8.14 24.39 -6.60
CA SER A 425 7.79 24.54 -8.02
C SER A 425 6.29 24.74 -8.27
N ILE A 426 5.43 24.16 -7.43
CA ILE A 426 3.97 24.32 -7.52
C ILE A 426 3.55 25.67 -6.95
N LEU A 427 4.08 26.07 -5.78
CA LEU A 427 3.79 27.36 -5.15
C LEU A 427 4.13 28.53 -6.08
N LYS A 428 5.22 28.41 -6.86
CA LYS A 428 5.63 29.40 -7.87
C LYS A 428 4.65 29.60 -9.03
N LEU A 429 3.67 28.70 -9.24
CA LEU A 429 2.60 28.95 -10.20
C LEU A 429 1.73 30.16 -9.81
N ARG A 430 1.64 30.44 -8.50
CA ARG A 430 0.82 31.52 -7.94
C ARG A 430 1.67 32.66 -7.38
N HIS A 431 2.83 32.34 -6.79
CA HIS A 431 3.64 33.31 -6.05
C HIS A 431 4.90 33.69 -6.81
N LYS A 432 5.05 34.99 -7.07
CA LYS A 432 6.20 35.53 -7.83
C LYS A 432 7.52 35.48 -7.05
N SER A 433 7.47 35.51 -5.73
CA SER A 433 8.63 35.49 -4.83
C SER A 433 8.30 34.78 -3.53
N PHE A 434 9.32 34.38 -2.76
CA PHE A 434 9.11 33.75 -1.46
C PHE A 434 8.38 34.68 -0.49
N GLN A 435 8.71 35.97 -0.49
CA GLN A 435 8.01 36.98 0.32
C GLN A 435 6.52 37.12 -0.06
N ASN A 436 6.21 36.97 -1.35
CA ASN A 436 4.82 36.96 -1.82
C ASN A 436 4.08 35.71 -1.32
N PHE A 437 4.72 34.53 -1.33
CA PHE A 437 4.17 33.32 -0.72
C PHE A 437 3.92 33.49 0.79
N LEU A 438 4.88 34.05 1.52
CA LEU A 438 4.74 34.26 2.97
C LEU A 438 3.49 35.09 3.31
N THR A 439 3.38 36.27 2.70
CA THR A 439 2.35 37.26 3.02
C THR A 439 0.96 36.94 2.45
N ARG A 440 0.89 36.18 1.35
CA ARG A 440 -0.37 35.88 0.66
C ARG A 440 -0.95 34.52 1.01
N GLU A 441 -0.14 33.54 1.37
CA GLU A 441 -0.62 32.18 1.58
C GLU A 441 -0.18 31.59 2.92
N TYR A 442 1.12 31.62 3.26
CA TYR A 442 1.58 31.04 4.52
C TYR A 442 0.87 31.67 5.73
N GLU A 443 0.94 33.00 5.86
CA GLU A 443 0.35 33.72 7.00
C GLU A 443 -1.18 33.62 7.08
N ARG A 444 -1.86 33.32 5.96
CA ARG A 444 -3.32 33.41 5.83
C ARG A 444 -4.03 32.05 5.75
N GLU A 445 -3.41 31.08 5.10
CA GLU A 445 -4.02 29.80 4.73
C GLU A 445 -3.31 28.59 5.34
N TRP A 446 -2.03 28.70 5.70
CA TRP A 446 -1.31 27.58 6.30
C TRP A 446 -1.51 27.57 7.81
N THR A 447 -1.50 26.37 8.39
CA THR A 447 -1.34 26.25 9.85
C THR A 447 0.06 26.72 10.22
N ASN A 448 0.13 27.77 11.02
CA ASN A 448 1.39 28.35 11.48
C ASN A 448 1.89 27.62 12.71
N TYR A 449 3.13 27.12 12.65
CA TYR A 449 3.77 26.43 13.76
C TYR A 449 4.95 27.23 14.29
N SER A 450 5.02 27.39 15.60
CA SER A 450 6.12 28.04 16.33
C SER A 450 7.38 27.16 16.46
N SER A 451 7.28 25.88 16.07
CA SER A 451 8.35 24.88 16.20
C SER A 451 9.65 25.29 15.48
N PRO A 452 10.82 25.20 16.13
CA PRO A 452 12.12 25.38 15.48
C PRO A 452 12.36 24.43 14.30
N HIS A 453 11.78 23.23 14.33
CA HIS A 453 11.85 22.27 13.22
C HIS A 453 11.08 22.76 12.01
N PHE A 454 9.88 23.33 12.22
CA PHE A 454 9.09 23.93 11.16
C PHE A 454 9.77 25.16 10.55
N MET A 455 10.34 26.04 11.39
CA MET A 455 11.08 27.21 10.92
C MET A 455 12.30 26.84 10.06
N LYS A 456 12.96 25.71 10.32
CA LYS A 456 14.02 25.17 9.46
C LYS A 456 13.48 24.74 8.09
N ILE A 457 12.26 24.20 8.02
CA ILE A 457 11.60 23.85 6.75
C ILE A 457 11.35 25.11 5.93
N LEU A 458 10.79 26.17 6.53
CA LEU A 458 10.55 27.44 5.84
C LEU A 458 11.84 28.07 5.31
N LYS A 459 12.92 28.10 6.11
CA LYS A 459 14.24 28.56 5.65
C LYS A 459 14.80 27.73 4.50
N ASN A 460 14.55 26.42 4.50
CA ASN A 460 14.95 25.55 3.40
C ASN A 460 14.14 25.87 2.13
N MET A 461 12.83 26.08 2.25
CA MET A 461 11.96 26.50 1.14
C MET A 461 12.41 27.84 0.54
N GLU A 462 12.80 28.81 1.38
CA GLU A 462 13.36 30.09 0.95
C GLU A 462 14.64 29.88 0.13
N LYS A 463 15.58 29.10 0.66
CA LYS A 463 16.86 28.83 -0.01
C LYS A 463 16.67 28.20 -1.40
N ILE A 464 15.80 27.19 -1.49
CA ILE A 464 15.56 26.50 -2.76
C ILE A 464 14.62 27.29 -3.69
N TRP A 465 14.00 28.38 -3.22
CA TRP A 465 13.06 29.17 -4.02
C TRP A 465 13.73 29.67 -5.28
N GLU A 466 14.86 30.38 -5.17
CA GLU A 466 15.55 30.97 -6.32
C GLU A 466 16.08 29.91 -7.32
N GLU A 467 16.42 28.71 -6.83
CA GLU A 467 16.97 27.61 -7.65
C GLU A 467 15.90 26.72 -8.34
N THR A 468 14.62 27.06 -8.16
CA THR A 468 13.50 26.20 -8.59
C THR A 468 12.64 26.92 -9.60
N GLU A 469 12.50 26.35 -10.80
CA GLU A 469 11.53 26.86 -11.78
C GLU A 469 10.09 26.45 -11.43
N PRO A 470 9.07 27.22 -11.83
CA PRO A 470 7.68 26.80 -11.72
C PRO A 470 7.45 25.48 -12.47
N ILE A 471 6.63 24.61 -11.88
CA ILE A 471 6.28 23.33 -12.50
C ILE A 471 5.61 23.57 -13.86
N ARG A 472 5.98 22.76 -14.86
CA ARG A 472 5.38 22.88 -16.19
C ARG A 472 3.98 22.27 -16.22
N TYR A 473 3.07 22.89 -16.98
CA TYR A 473 1.72 22.34 -17.19
C TYR A 473 1.75 20.88 -17.63
N GLU A 474 2.59 20.57 -18.62
CA GLU A 474 2.68 19.23 -19.19
C GLU A 474 3.13 18.18 -18.16
N GLU A 475 3.93 18.59 -17.18
CA GLU A 475 4.51 17.71 -16.17
C GLU A 475 3.47 17.21 -15.16
N PHE A 476 2.65 18.11 -14.62
CA PHE A 476 1.61 17.67 -13.67
C PHE A 476 0.36 17.16 -14.38
N PHE A 477 0.01 17.69 -15.56
CA PHE A 477 -1.22 17.31 -16.25
C PHE A 477 -1.26 15.82 -16.62
N THR A 478 -0.11 15.23 -16.97
CA THR A 478 -0.01 13.79 -17.28
C THR A 478 0.35 12.93 -16.08
N HIS A 479 0.53 13.52 -14.90
CA HIS A 479 0.89 12.78 -13.69
C HIS A 479 -0.19 11.76 -13.34
N TYR A 480 0.16 10.54 -12.91
CA TYR A 480 -0.82 9.48 -12.64
C TYR A 480 -1.69 9.80 -11.42
N ASP A 481 -1.10 10.42 -10.38
CA ASP A 481 -1.79 10.75 -9.14
C ASP A 481 -2.78 11.90 -9.33
N ARG A 482 -4.06 11.61 -9.10
CA ARG A 482 -5.17 12.55 -9.20
C ARG A 482 -5.10 13.66 -8.14
N ASP A 483 -4.72 13.35 -6.91
CA ASP A 483 -4.74 14.34 -5.83
C ASP A 483 -3.61 15.34 -6.01
N PHE A 484 -2.44 14.88 -6.46
CA PHE A 484 -1.37 15.73 -6.96
C PHE A 484 -1.82 16.67 -8.09
N ARG A 485 -2.53 16.16 -9.11
CA ARG A 485 -3.05 16.99 -10.22
C ARG A 485 -4.01 18.07 -9.71
N LEU A 486 -4.97 17.69 -8.87
CA LEU A 486 -5.95 18.62 -8.30
C LEU A 486 -5.29 19.70 -7.45
N PHE A 487 -4.27 19.32 -6.67
CA PHE A 487 -3.45 20.27 -5.93
C PHE A 487 -2.76 21.24 -6.89
N CYS A 488 -2.10 20.78 -7.96
CA CYS A 488 -1.47 21.68 -8.93
C CYS A 488 -2.48 22.61 -9.63
N PHE A 489 -3.67 22.12 -9.98
CA PHE A 489 -4.73 22.93 -10.59
C PHE A 489 -5.22 24.05 -9.67
N SER A 490 -5.17 23.88 -8.34
CA SER A 490 -5.57 24.96 -7.43
C SER A 490 -4.58 26.14 -7.43
N TYR A 491 -3.30 25.90 -7.75
CA TYR A 491 -2.28 26.97 -7.87
C TYR A 491 -2.18 27.54 -9.28
N MET A 492 -2.66 26.83 -10.31
CA MET A 492 -2.72 27.35 -11.66
C MET A 492 -3.94 28.26 -11.85
N GLY A 493 -3.72 29.49 -12.33
CA GLY A 493 -4.80 30.42 -12.61
C GLY A 493 -5.80 29.90 -13.65
N VAL A 494 -7.10 30.14 -13.43
CA VAL A 494 -8.21 29.65 -14.27
C VAL A 494 -8.02 30.02 -15.74
N GLY A 495 -7.60 31.25 -16.04
CA GLY A 495 -7.37 31.68 -17.42
C GLY A 495 -6.27 30.91 -18.14
N THR A 496 -5.17 30.61 -17.45
CA THR A 496 -4.07 29.78 -18.01
C THR A 496 -4.57 28.38 -18.31
N LEU A 497 -5.37 27.82 -17.40
CA LEU A 497 -5.94 26.49 -17.54
C LEU A 497 -6.94 26.43 -18.70
N MET A 498 -7.87 27.39 -18.78
CA MET A 498 -8.84 27.50 -19.87
C MET A 498 -8.15 27.63 -21.24
N LYS A 499 -7.07 28.42 -21.33
CA LYS A 499 -6.29 28.55 -22.56
C LYS A 499 -5.60 27.23 -22.94
N LYS A 500 -4.97 26.55 -21.98
CA LYS A 500 -4.28 25.27 -22.20
C LYS A 500 -5.24 24.13 -22.59
N LEU A 501 -6.47 24.17 -22.09
CA LEU A 501 -7.51 23.18 -22.39
C LEU A 501 -8.36 23.53 -23.60
N GLU A 502 -8.03 24.62 -24.31
CA GLU A 502 -8.75 25.11 -25.49
C GLU A 502 -10.24 25.30 -25.20
N ALA A 503 -10.54 25.97 -24.09
CA ALA A 503 -11.91 26.27 -23.69
C ALA A 503 -12.63 27.08 -24.77
N LYS A 504 -13.90 26.76 -25.00
CA LYS A 504 -14.73 27.36 -26.04
C LYS A 504 -15.57 28.49 -25.44
N LYS A 505 -15.55 29.66 -26.06
CA LYS A 505 -16.47 30.75 -25.69
C LYS A 505 -17.89 30.38 -26.11
N ILE A 506 -18.84 30.47 -25.18
CA ILE A 506 -20.26 30.13 -25.39
C ILE A 506 -21.20 31.31 -25.24
N ASN A 507 -20.81 32.34 -24.50
CA ASN A 507 -21.62 33.54 -24.31
C ASN A 507 -20.74 34.77 -24.14
N GLN A 508 -21.26 35.95 -24.46
CA GLN A 508 -20.61 37.24 -24.23
C GLN A 508 -21.65 38.33 -24.06
N GLU A 509 -21.39 39.27 -23.16
CA GLU A 509 -22.26 40.43 -22.91
C GLU A 509 -21.45 41.68 -22.60
N LYS A 510 -22.06 42.83 -22.84
CA LYS A 510 -21.51 44.14 -22.47
C LYS A 510 -22.55 44.93 -21.69
N ILE A 511 -22.09 45.71 -20.73
CA ILE A 511 -22.94 46.60 -19.95
C ILE A 511 -22.20 47.90 -19.62
N LEU A 512 -22.94 49.01 -19.67
CA LEU A 512 -22.42 50.31 -19.29
C LEU A 512 -22.60 50.48 -17.77
N VAL A 513 -21.50 50.66 -17.04
CA VAL A 513 -21.48 50.79 -15.59
C VAL A 513 -21.00 52.18 -15.19
N ASN A 514 -21.55 52.72 -14.11
CA ASN A 514 -21.07 53.96 -13.52
C ASN A 514 -19.81 53.68 -12.69
N TYR A 515 -18.73 54.34 -13.08
CA TYR A 515 -17.47 54.42 -12.38
C TYR A 515 -17.35 55.78 -11.70
N PHE A 516 -16.44 55.88 -10.72
CA PHE A 516 -16.10 57.15 -10.11
C PHE A 516 -14.60 57.39 -10.13
N GLU A 517 -14.25 58.62 -10.49
CA GLU A 517 -12.90 59.17 -10.44
C GLU A 517 -12.86 60.30 -9.42
N TYR A 518 -11.70 60.54 -8.83
CA TYR A 518 -11.49 61.69 -7.95
C TYR A 518 -10.65 62.73 -8.69
N ASP A 519 -11.14 63.97 -8.74
CA ASP A 519 -10.34 65.06 -9.28
C ASP A 519 -9.15 65.40 -8.36
N LYS A 520 -8.27 66.28 -8.83
CA LYS A 520 -7.11 66.77 -8.07
C LYS A 520 -7.44 67.47 -6.74
N TYR A 521 -8.72 67.74 -6.47
CA TYR A 521 -9.24 68.34 -5.24
C TYR A 521 -10.02 67.34 -4.37
N GLY A 522 -10.11 66.06 -4.79
CA GLY A 522 -10.83 65.01 -4.07
C GLY A 522 -12.34 64.97 -4.34
N ASN A 523 -12.86 65.69 -5.34
CA ASN A 523 -14.28 65.61 -5.70
C ASN A 523 -14.58 64.36 -6.52
N LYS A 524 -15.66 63.65 -6.17
CA LYS A 524 -16.15 62.45 -6.87
C LYS A 524 -16.79 62.84 -8.20
N ILE A 525 -16.23 62.36 -9.32
CA ILE A 525 -16.74 62.53 -10.68
C ILE A 525 -17.28 61.20 -11.17
N SER A 526 -18.52 61.19 -11.67
CA SER A 526 -19.09 59.98 -12.29
C SER A 526 -18.70 59.88 -13.75
N VAL A 527 -18.08 58.75 -14.12
CA VAL A 527 -17.72 58.42 -15.51
C VAL A 527 -18.37 57.10 -15.88
N ARG A 528 -18.76 56.90 -17.13
CA ARG A 528 -19.37 55.64 -17.59
C ARG A 528 -18.37 54.85 -18.41
N ARG A 529 -18.15 53.59 -18.05
CA ARG A 529 -17.28 52.66 -18.79
C ARG A 529 -18.04 51.41 -19.19
N ASN A 530 -17.67 50.84 -20.33
CA ASN A 530 -18.24 49.58 -20.82
C ASN A 530 -17.49 48.41 -20.21
N ASN A 531 -18.19 47.58 -19.46
CA ASN A 531 -17.68 46.33 -18.96
C ASN A 531 -18.01 45.21 -19.95
N HIS A 532 -17.03 44.36 -20.23
CA HIS A 532 -17.15 43.21 -21.13
C HIS A 532 -17.03 41.93 -20.31
N TYR A 533 -17.91 40.97 -20.58
CA TYR A 533 -17.95 39.68 -19.91
C TYR A 533 -18.09 38.57 -20.94
N GLU A 534 -17.37 37.47 -20.74
CA GLU A 534 -17.44 36.29 -21.61
C GLU A 534 -17.56 35.02 -20.78
N VAL A 535 -18.34 34.05 -21.25
CA VAL A 535 -18.43 32.72 -20.62
C VAL A 535 -17.77 31.68 -21.52
N TYR A 536 -16.95 30.83 -20.90
CA TYR A 536 -16.25 29.74 -21.54
C TYR A 536 -16.67 28.41 -20.96
N GLU A 537 -16.71 27.37 -21.81
CA GLU A 537 -16.92 25.97 -21.44
C GLU A 537 -15.69 25.12 -21.78
N VAL A 538 -15.46 24.08 -21.00
CA VAL A 538 -14.42 23.07 -21.26
C VAL A 538 -14.94 21.70 -20.87
N GLU A 539 -14.73 20.69 -21.72
CA GLU A 539 -15.12 19.31 -21.44
C GLU A 539 -14.31 18.74 -20.28
N ASN A 540 -14.99 18.14 -19.29
CA ASN A 540 -14.35 17.63 -18.08
C ASN A 540 -13.39 16.45 -18.35
N GLU A 541 -13.59 15.72 -19.44
CA GLU A 541 -12.66 14.68 -19.91
C GLU A 541 -11.28 15.25 -20.25
N ARG A 542 -11.20 16.52 -20.67
CA ARG A 542 -9.94 17.21 -20.91
C ARG A 542 -9.14 17.44 -19.63
N PHE A 543 -9.76 17.39 -18.45
CA PHE A 543 -9.02 17.40 -17.17
C PHE A 543 -8.54 16.01 -16.75
N ARG A 544 -8.82 14.97 -17.55
CA ARG A 544 -8.60 13.56 -17.20
C ARG A 544 -9.27 13.21 -15.86
N LEU A 545 -10.47 13.75 -15.65
CA LEU A 545 -11.34 13.44 -14.53
C LEU A 545 -12.44 12.47 -14.98
N SER A 546 -12.78 11.49 -14.15
CA SER A 546 -13.92 10.61 -14.43
C SER A 546 -15.23 11.40 -14.37
N THR A 547 -16.04 11.28 -15.41
CA THR A 547 -17.31 12.01 -15.60
C THR A 547 -18.54 11.18 -15.22
N TRP A 548 -18.38 9.97 -14.66
CA TRP A 548 -19.52 9.10 -14.36
C TRP A 548 -20.46 9.75 -13.32
N GLY A 549 -21.68 10.07 -13.74
CA GLY A 549 -22.69 10.75 -12.93
C GLY A 549 -22.42 12.25 -12.63
N ARG A 550 -21.51 12.89 -13.36
CA ARG A 550 -21.15 14.31 -13.18
C ARG A 550 -21.42 15.12 -14.43
N GLU A 551 -21.40 16.44 -14.28
CA GLU A 551 -21.53 17.37 -15.39
C GLU A 551 -20.44 17.15 -16.44
N ARG A 552 -20.82 17.26 -17.72
CA ARG A 552 -19.94 17.02 -18.86
C ARG A 552 -18.92 18.15 -19.07
N HIS A 553 -19.23 19.36 -18.61
CA HIS A 553 -18.41 20.54 -18.81
C HIS A 553 -18.20 21.29 -17.49
N SER A 554 -17.08 22.02 -17.42
CA SER A 554 -16.86 23.09 -16.44
C SER A 554 -16.95 24.45 -17.13
N TYR A 555 -17.36 25.47 -16.39
CA TYR A 555 -17.61 26.81 -16.94
C TYR A 555 -16.86 27.89 -16.15
N ALA A 556 -16.37 28.91 -16.84
CA ALA A 556 -15.83 30.10 -16.20
C ALA A 556 -16.28 31.37 -16.91
N VAL A 557 -16.43 32.44 -16.14
CA VAL A 557 -16.63 33.79 -16.64
C VAL A 557 -15.30 34.53 -16.68
N LYS A 558 -15.04 35.19 -17.79
CA LYS A 558 -13.92 36.09 -18.03
C LYS A 558 -14.41 37.54 -17.98
N CYS A 559 -13.69 38.39 -17.28
CA CYS A 559 -13.93 39.83 -17.24
C CYS A 559 -12.63 40.63 -17.29
N TRP A 560 -12.73 41.92 -17.58
CA TRP A 560 -11.59 42.84 -17.60
C TRP A 560 -11.78 43.92 -16.57
N CYS A 561 -10.71 44.31 -15.89
CA CYS A 561 -10.68 45.52 -15.10
C CYS A 561 -10.59 46.74 -16.05
N PRO A 562 -11.58 47.65 -16.09
CA PRO A 562 -11.54 48.75 -17.06
C PRO A 562 -10.49 49.81 -16.77
N SER A 563 -9.83 49.76 -15.61
CA SER A 563 -8.76 50.68 -15.21
C SER A 563 -7.38 50.14 -15.55
N THR A 564 -7.12 48.86 -15.26
CA THR A 564 -5.81 48.22 -15.51
C THR A 564 -5.75 47.43 -16.83
N MET A 565 -6.90 47.19 -17.47
CA MET A 565 -7.08 46.27 -18.60
C MET A 565 -6.65 44.82 -18.29
N GLU A 566 -6.40 44.49 -17.02
CA GLU A 566 -6.06 43.14 -16.60
C GLU A 566 -7.27 42.21 -16.75
N GLU A 567 -7.01 41.00 -17.23
CA GLU A 567 -8.02 39.96 -17.34
C GLU A 567 -8.16 39.15 -16.05
N HIS A 568 -9.40 38.83 -15.70
CA HIS A 568 -9.74 37.99 -14.57
C HIS A 568 -10.68 36.87 -15.00
N TRP A 569 -10.53 35.70 -14.39
CA TRP A 569 -11.29 34.50 -14.71
C TRP A 569 -11.80 33.87 -13.41
N LEU A 570 -13.09 33.53 -13.38
CA LEU A 570 -13.76 32.95 -12.21
C LEU A 570 -14.60 31.74 -12.62
N TRP A 571 -14.52 30.64 -11.88
CA TRP A 571 -15.39 29.47 -12.08
C TRP A 571 -16.86 29.84 -11.78
N ILE A 572 -17.79 29.25 -12.54
CA ILE A 572 -19.24 29.45 -12.35
C ILE A 572 -19.99 28.11 -12.40
N GLU A 573 -21.14 28.03 -11.74
CA GLU A 573 -22.04 26.88 -11.87
C GLU A 573 -22.76 26.85 -13.24
N PRO A 574 -23.14 25.66 -13.74
CA PRO A 574 -23.72 25.54 -15.07
C PRO A 574 -25.04 26.29 -15.26
N GLN A 575 -25.85 26.45 -14.21
CA GLN A 575 -27.13 27.17 -14.36
C GLN A 575 -26.94 28.64 -14.75
N TYR A 576 -25.73 29.20 -14.63
CA TYR A 576 -25.45 30.59 -14.97
C TYR A 576 -24.72 30.74 -16.33
N LYS A 577 -24.43 29.64 -17.02
CA LYS A 577 -23.58 29.64 -18.23
C LYS A 577 -24.18 30.40 -19.42
N ASP A 578 -25.51 30.48 -19.49
CA ASP A 578 -26.23 30.97 -20.68
C ASP A 578 -26.31 32.50 -20.77
N ASN A 579 -25.86 33.23 -19.73
CA ASN A 579 -25.81 34.69 -19.73
C ASN A 579 -24.60 35.22 -18.94
N ALA A 580 -23.69 35.94 -19.60
CA ALA A 580 -22.44 36.40 -18.99
C ALA A 580 -22.64 37.44 -17.86
N LEU A 581 -23.71 38.24 -17.89
CA LEU A 581 -24.05 39.19 -16.83
C LEU A 581 -24.54 38.46 -15.58
N THR A 582 -25.40 37.45 -15.75
CA THR A 582 -25.83 36.56 -14.65
C THR A 582 -24.65 35.75 -14.12
N ALA A 583 -23.78 35.25 -15.00
CA ALA A 583 -22.59 34.50 -14.62
C ALA A 583 -21.68 35.31 -13.70
N ILE A 584 -21.32 36.54 -14.06
CA ILE A 584 -20.45 37.36 -13.20
C ILE A 584 -21.14 37.75 -11.88
N ALA A 585 -22.43 38.09 -11.92
CA ALA A 585 -23.18 38.39 -10.70
C ALA A 585 -23.24 37.19 -9.75
N SER A 586 -23.34 35.97 -10.28
CA SER A 586 -23.44 34.73 -9.50
C SER A 586 -22.19 34.40 -8.68
N THR A 587 -21.04 34.95 -9.07
CA THR A 587 -19.78 34.77 -8.33
C THR A 587 -19.80 35.47 -6.97
N PHE A 588 -20.77 36.34 -6.73
CA PHE A 588 -20.97 37.05 -5.47
C PHE A 588 -22.17 36.52 -4.73
N ARG A 589 -21.94 36.03 -3.51
CA ARG A 589 -22.98 35.43 -2.68
C ARG A 589 -23.10 36.16 -1.36
N ILE A 590 -24.33 36.54 -1.03
CA ILE A 590 -24.65 37.35 0.14
C ILE A 590 -25.85 36.71 0.86
N HIS A 591 -25.91 36.87 2.18
CA HIS A 591 -27.10 36.47 2.95
C HIS A 591 -28.32 37.25 2.46
N GLU A 592 -29.43 36.56 2.23
CA GLU A 592 -30.65 37.15 1.67
C GLU A 592 -31.15 38.38 2.44
N ASN A 593 -31.01 38.37 3.77
CA ASN A 593 -31.46 39.46 4.61
C ASN A 593 -30.61 40.74 4.49
N ILE A 594 -29.39 40.66 3.95
CA ILE A 594 -28.50 41.82 3.78
C ILE A 594 -28.88 42.59 2.51
N ILE A 595 -29.32 41.89 1.47
CA ILE A 595 -29.50 42.43 0.11
C ILE A 595 -30.36 43.70 0.04
N PRO A 596 -31.50 43.81 0.78
CA PRO A 596 -32.30 45.03 0.79
C PRO A 596 -31.65 46.25 1.45
N HIS A 597 -30.58 46.05 2.22
CA HIS A 597 -29.88 47.09 2.98
C HIS A 597 -28.55 47.48 2.34
N ILE A 598 -28.23 46.95 1.16
CA ILE A 598 -26.99 47.27 0.44
C ILE A 598 -27.13 48.65 -0.17
N LYS A 599 -26.29 49.57 0.28
CA LYS A 599 -26.15 50.91 -0.30
C LYS A 599 -25.39 50.84 -1.62
N CYS A 600 -24.24 50.17 -1.62
CA CYS A 600 -23.48 49.90 -2.84
C CYS A 600 -22.52 48.72 -2.70
N LEU A 601 -22.09 48.22 -3.85
CA LEU A 601 -21.12 47.17 -4.03
C LEU A 601 -19.85 47.76 -4.63
N LYS A 602 -18.71 47.60 -3.97
CA LYS A 602 -17.40 48.03 -4.48
C LYS A 602 -16.57 46.80 -4.76
N ARG A 603 -16.04 46.70 -5.98
CA ARG A 603 -15.28 45.53 -6.42
C ARG A 603 -13.84 45.89 -6.75
N GLN A 604 -12.91 45.08 -6.24
CA GLN A 604 -11.51 45.12 -6.61
C GLN A 604 -11.02 43.68 -6.86
N GLY A 605 -10.88 43.30 -8.14
CA GLY A 605 -10.51 41.92 -8.51
C GLY A 605 -11.57 40.89 -8.12
N ASP A 606 -11.19 39.97 -7.22
CA ASP A 606 -12.01 38.94 -6.60
C ASP A 606 -12.60 39.36 -5.24
N LEU A 607 -12.23 40.53 -4.72
CA LEU A 607 -12.75 41.07 -3.47
C LEU A 607 -13.95 41.98 -3.72
N LEU A 608 -15.02 41.75 -2.94
CA LEU A 608 -16.23 42.56 -2.94
C LEU A 608 -16.43 43.17 -1.56
N ILE A 609 -16.58 44.49 -1.52
CA ILE A 609 -16.96 45.23 -0.33
C ILE A 609 -18.43 45.60 -0.49
N CYS A 610 -19.24 45.21 0.49
CA CYS A 610 -20.65 45.52 0.56
C CYS A 610 -20.84 46.66 1.58
N GLU A 611 -21.16 47.87 1.10
CA GLU A 611 -21.49 49.00 1.96
C GLU A 611 -22.99 48.95 2.28
N LEU A 612 -23.34 48.96 3.57
CA LEU A 612 -24.73 48.88 4.02
C LEU A 612 -25.26 50.26 4.40
N GLU A 613 -26.56 50.46 4.23
CA GLU A 613 -27.26 51.67 4.71
C GLU A 613 -27.37 51.70 6.24
N SER A 614 -27.39 50.53 6.87
CA SER A 614 -27.46 50.36 8.32
C SER A 614 -26.78 49.05 8.73
N GLU A 615 -26.42 48.94 10.01
CA GLU A 615 -25.82 47.73 10.55
C GLU A 615 -26.85 46.59 10.61
N VAL A 616 -26.58 45.51 9.86
CA VAL A 616 -27.46 44.34 9.79
C VAL A 616 -26.63 43.08 9.99
N LEU A 617 -27.03 42.25 10.97
CA LEU A 617 -26.38 40.96 11.20
C LEU A 617 -26.74 39.96 10.07
N PRO A 618 -25.74 39.33 9.43
CA PRO A 618 -25.96 38.30 8.41
C PRO A 618 -26.76 37.10 8.94
N LYS A 619 -27.88 36.74 8.31
CA LYS A 619 -28.73 35.59 8.68
C LYS A 619 -29.42 34.97 7.46
N GLY A 620 -29.80 33.69 7.57
CA GLY A 620 -30.57 32.99 6.53
C GLY A 620 -29.70 32.40 5.42
N ASN A 621 -30.31 32.12 4.27
CA ASN A 621 -29.64 31.47 3.16
C ASN A 621 -28.65 32.43 2.48
N VAL A 622 -27.49 31.88 2.12
CA VAL A 622 -26.52 32.58 1.26
C VAL A 622 -26.86 32.25 -0.19
N ARG A 623 -27.18 33.27 -0.99
CA ARG A 623 -27.53 33.10 -2.40
C ARG A 623 -26.71 34.02 -3.30
N PRO A 624 -26.55 33.68 -4.59
CA PRO A 624 -25.97 34.60 -5.56
C PRO A 624 -26.85 35.84 -5.76
N LEU A 625 -26.20 36.96 -6.07
CA LEU A 625 -26.89 38.14 -6.58
C LEU A 625 -27.42 37.89 -7.98
N THR A 626 -28.61 38.43 -8.26
CA THR A 626 -29.10 38.55 -9.63
C THR A 626 -28.29 39.60 -10.40
N ALA A 627 -28.25 39.51 -11.73
CA ALA A 627 -27.59 40.52 -12.55
C ALA A 627 -28.14 41.94 -12.26
N LYS A 628 -29.46 42.05 -12.06
CA LYS A 628 -30.10 43.33 -11.71
C LYS A 628 -29.57 43.87 -10.38
N GLU A 629 -29.62 43.07 -9.31
CA GLU A 629 -29.12 43.47 -7.98
C GLU A 629 -27.64 43.88 -8.03
N TYR A 630 -26.80 43.07 -8.69
CA TYR A 630 -25.38 43.33 -8.79
C TYR A 630 -25.08 44.64 -9.52
N PHE A 631 -25.59 44.82 -10.74
CA PHE A 631 -25.25 45.98 -11.56
C PHE A 631 -25.96 47.27 -11.13
N SER A 632 -27.12 47.20 -10.46
CA SER A 632 -27.77 48.41 -9.91
C SER A 632 -27.03 48.97 -8.70
N LEU A 633 -26.28 48.13 -7.99
CA LEU A 633 -25.58 48.50 -6.75
C LEU A 633 -24.07 48.67 -6.96
N LEU A 634 -23.51 48.22 -8.09
CA LEU A 634 -22.08 48.29 -8.37
C LEU A 634 -21.61 49.75 -8.54
N GLU A 635 -20.79 50.19 -7.59
CA GLU A 635 -19.95 51.38 -7.69
C GLU A 635 -18.50 50.92 -7.90
N ALA A 636 -17.95 51.16 -9.09
CA ALA A 636 -16.58 50.77 -9.39
C ALA A 636 -15.65 51.99 -9.40
N GLU A 637 -14.51 51.89 -8.72
CA GLU A 637 -13.45 52.90 -8.81
C GLU A 637 -12.66 52.72 -10.11
N ALA A 638 -12.30 53.84 -10.75
CA ALA A 638 -11.81 53.88 -12.13
C ALA A 638 -10.29 53.90 -12.29
#